data_AF-A0A7V3UK02-F1
#
_entry.id   AF-A0A7V3UK02-F1
#
_cell.length_a   1.000
_cell.length_b   1.000
_cell.length_c   1.000
_cell.angle_alpha   90.00
_cell.angle_beta   90.00
_cell.angle_gamma   90.00
#
_symmetry.space_group_name_H-M   'P 1'
#
loop_
_entity.id
_entity.type
_entity.pdbx_description
1 polymer ?
#
loop_
_entity_poly.entity_id
_entity_poly.type
_entity_poly.pdbx_seq_one_letter_code
_entity_poly.pdbx_strand_id
1 'polypeptide(L)'
;MKQTITPRSALSLTLIGYFAVLSLLFWIFFSLTPEVSTVPTKKVVVLGFDGMDPVRLQEFMDQGDLPHFKALKEQGSFLPLATTVPPQSPVAWSTFITGLNPGKHDIYDFISRDPQQYAPFFSMARVSPPEKKISLGNWVIPISSAKTELLRKGKAFWEILGAQQIPSTILRVPVNFPPAQGASRSLSGMGTPDLRGTYGTFSFYTTRPEEGEKITGGEIHQVQKDRNSIRSTLIGPGNTFKKGTPPAKADFTVKLDPENPVVKLIVQDQEFILKQGEWSDWVQVEFQMAPFYKLRGICRFYLKQVQPEFELYVSPINIDPLEPPFPISSPDDYSLQLAKSLGRFYTQGIAEDTWALNENRLSDEEFLQQSRFVMQDQLKIYKFELERFNAGLLFAYFSSTDLLQHMFWRSIDAKHPLYEGGGGPADGFNEENVFRFVYKHMDAILGMTLERLDPSTTLIVLSDHGFAPFYKFFNLNTWLVQNGYMKFLDPSRGESDEFFENVDWQGTKAYALGLNSLYLNLVGRESEGVVAWGPEKDKLIKEISQKLLEVKDPETGNPIIKRVYRAEEVYSGNDVRTTPDLIVGYDRGYRASWETALGKVPKELLGENRKKWSGDHCMAAELVPGLVLSNKKITSAHPALIDMAPTILKEFGLEDTEMEGKPIF
;
A
#
# COMPACT_ATOMS: atom_id res chain seq x y z
N MET A 1 -93.75 -31.02 -10.02
CA MET A 1 -93.30 -31.44 -11.37
C MET A 1 -92.30 -30.41 -11.90
N LYS A 2 -91.07 -30.86 -12.17
CA LYS A 2 -90.01 -30.39 -13.11
C LYS A 2 -89.87 -28.86 -13.33
N GLN A 3 -88.90 -28.20 -12.67
CA GLN A 3 -87.53 -27.92 -13.16
C GLN A 3 -87.44 -27.26 -14.54
N THR A 4 -87.19 -25.95 -14.58
CA THR A 4 -86.03 -25.31 -15.22
C THR A 4 -86.07 -23.79 -14.98
N ILE A 5 -85.17 -23.28 -14.12
CA ILE A 5 -84.87 -21.85 -13.98
C ILE A 5 -83.45 -21.67 -14.51
N THR A 6 -83.32 -20.97 -15.63
CA THR A 6 -82.04 -20.49 -16.19
C THR A 6 -81.59 -19.21 -15.47
N PRO A 7 -80.32 -19.10 -15.01
CA PRO A 7 -79.79 -17.84 -14.51
C PRO A 7 -79.05 -17.07 -15.63
N ARG A 8 -79.45 -15.83 -15.89
CA ARG A 8 -78.62 -14.84 -16.61
C ARG A 8 -78.84 -13.44 -16.03
N SER A 9 -77.95 -13.04 -15.13
CA SER A 9 -77.41 -11.68 -15.04
C SER A 9 -76.41 -11.59 -13.86
N ALA A 10 -75.21 -12.15 -14.04
CA ALA A 10 -74.06 -11.92 -13.16
C ALA A 10 -72.86 -11.36 -13.95
N LEU A 11 -73.12 -10.69 -15.08
CA LEU A 11 -72.07 -10.14 -15.95
C LEU A 11 -71.75 -8.66 -15.72
N SER A 12 -72.43 -8.00 -14.77
CA SER A 12 -72.33 -6.54 -14.61
C SER A 12 -71.50 -6.08 -13.41
N LEU A 13 -71.12 -6.99 -12.50
CA LEU A 13 -70.34 -6.65 -11.28
C LEU A 13 -68.85 -7.03 -11.38
N THR A 14 -68.50 -7.99 -12.22
CA THR A 14 -67.11 -8.42 -12.43
C THR A 14 -66.31 -7.47 -13.33
N LEU A 15 -66.96 -6.77 -14.28
CA LEU A 15 -66.25 -5.82 -15.16
C LEU A 15 -65.86 -4.51 -14.44
N ILE A 16 -66.70 -4.04 -13.50
CA ILE A 16 -66.43 -2.82 -12.73
C ILE A 16 -65.31 -3.07 -11.71
N GLY A 17 -65.28 -4.26 -11.08
CA GLY A 17 -64.19 -4.67 -10.21
C GLY A 17 -62.85 -4.82 -10.93
N TYR A 18 -62.85 -5.31 -12.18
CA TYR A 18 -61.63 -5.44 -12.98
C TYR A 18 -61.05 -4.08 -13.38
N PHE A 19 -61.89 -3.11 -13.73
CA PHE A 19 -61.44 -1.74 -14.02
C PHE A 19 -60.96 -1.01 -12.77
N ALA A 20 -61.60 -1.21 -11.61
CA ALA A 20 -61.14 -0.62 -10.35
C ALA A 20 -59.79 -1.19 -9.92
N VAL A 21 -59.58 -2.51 -10.00
CA VAL A 21 -58.30 -3.15 -9.65
C VAL A 21 -57.21 -2.81 -10.67
N LEU A 22 -57.52 -2.78 -11.97
CA LEU A 22 -56.55 -2.33 -12.99
C LEU A 22 -56.20 -0.86 -12.82
N SER A 23 -57.16 0.02 -12.48
CA SER A 23 -56.87 1.43 -12.23
C SER A 23 -56.07 1.65 -10.95
N LEU A 24 -56.28 0.85 -9.90
CA LEU A 24 -55.49 0.88 -8.67
C LEU A 24 -54.07 0.34 -8.89
N LEU A 25 -53.92 -0.71 -9.68
CA LEU A 25 -52.61 -1.24 -10.10
C LEU A 25 -51.89 -0.30 -11.05
N PHE A 26 -52.60 0.40 -11.95
CA PHE A 26 -52.04 1.46 -12.79
C PHE A 26 -51.60 2.65 -11.95
N TRP A 27 -52.38 3.01 -10.91
CA TRP A 27 -52.01 4.08 -9.99
C TRP A 27 -50.82 3.70 -9.11
N ILE A 28 -50.72 2.47 -8.61
CA ILE A 28 -49.54 1.96 -7.88
C ILE A 28 -48.32 1.88 -8.80
N PHE A 29 -48.49 1.53 -10.09
CA PHE A 29 -47.40 1.56 -11.07
C PHE A 29 -46.97 2.99 -11.47
N PHE A 30 -47.87 3.98 -11.46
CA PHE A 30 -47.55 5.37 -11.78
C PHE A 30 -47.18 6.24 -10.56
N SER A 31 -47.56 5.85 -9.35
CA SER A 31 -47.10 6.46 -8.10
C SER A 31 -45.78 5.84 -7.59
N LEU A 32 -45.33 4.78 -8.28
CA LEU A 32 -43.96 4.26 -8.25
C LEU A 32 -43.19 4.64 -9.53
N THR A 33 -43.40 5.84 -10.07
CA THR A 33 -42.28 6.45 -10.80
C THR A 33 -41.15 6.54 -9.79
N PRO A 34 -39.98 5.91 -10.00
CA PRO A 34 -38.81 6.29 -9.24
C PRO A 34 -38.75 7.81 -9.40
N GLU A 35 -38.64 8.53 -8.29
CA GLU A 35 -38.10 9.88 -8.37
C GLU A 35 -36.89 9.76 -9.29
N VAL A 36 -36.92 10.43 -10.45
CA VAL A 36 -35.79 10.40 -11.37
C VAL A 36 -34.70 11.12 -10.58
N SER A 37 -33.97 10.34 -9.78
CA SER A 37 -32.71 10.70 -9.18
C SER A 37 -31.88 11.16 -10.35
N THR A 38 -31.78 12.47 -10.50
CA THR A 38 -30.92 13.09 -11.49
C THR A 38 -29.52 12.70 -11.05
N VAL A 39 -29.00 11.58 -11.56
CA VAL A 39 -27.61 11.19 -11.35
C VAL A 39 -26.78 12.43 -11.63
N PRO A 40 -26.04 12.97 -10.63
CA PRO A 40 -25.32 14.21 -10.83
C PRO A 40 -24.39 14.04 -12.03
N THR A 41 -24.56 14.88 -13.06
CA THR A 41 -23.67 14.90 -14.23
C THR A 41 -22.28 15.43 -13.89
N LYS A 42 -22.09 15.90 -12.65
CA LYS A 42 -20.81 16.38 -12.15
C LYS A 42 -19.78 15.28 -12.23
N LYS A 43 -18.62 15.61 -12.81
CA LYS A 43 -17.46 14.73 -12.89
C LYS A 43 -16.32 15.33 -12.09
N VAL A 44 -15.69 14.48 -11.28
CA VAL A 44 -14.44 14.77 -10.57
C VAL A 44 -13.46 13.65 -10.89
N VAL A 45 -12.28 14.01 -11.38
CA VAL A 45 -11.16 13.08 -11.57
C VAL A 45 -10.06 13.46 -10.57
N VAL A 46 -9.55 12.45 -9.87
CA VAL A 46 -8.44 12.61 -8.93
C VAL A 46 -7.31 11.65 -9.33
N LEU A 47 -6.14 12.21 -9.60
CA LEU A 47 -4.91 11.46 -9.84
C LEU A 47 -4.01 11.58 -8.61
N GLY A 48 -3.81 10.46 -7.92
CA GLY A 48 -2.85 10.35 -6.82
C GLY A 48 -1.52 9.83 -7.35
N PHE A 49 -0.49 10.68 -7.38
CA PHE A 49 0.87 10.29 -7.72
C PHE A 49 1.69 10.21 -6.43
N ASP A 50 1.86 8.99 -5.91
CA ASP A 50 2.46 8.75 -4.59
C ASP A 50 3.87 9.33 -4.53
N GLY A 51 4.18 10.08 -3.48
CA GLY A 51 5.53 10.57 -3.29
C GLY A 51 6.06 11.54 -4.36
N MET A 52 5.23 12.11 -5.23
CA MET A 52 5.68 13.09 -6.22
C MET A 52 6.15 14.37 -5.53
N ASP A 53 7.43 14.71 -5.71
CA ASP A 53 8.07 15.83 -5.01
C ASP A 53 7.79 17.17 -5.72
N PRO A 54 7.26 18.19 -5.01
CA PRO A 54 6.91 19.46 -5.62
C PRO A 54 8.11 20.22 -6.19
N VAL A 55 9.30 20.07 -5.62
CA VAL A 55 10.51 20.75 -6.10
C VAL A 55 10.96 20.12 -7.41
N ARG A 56 11.02 18.79 -7.48
CA ARG A 56 11.35 18.06 -8.72
C ARG A 56 10.32 18.28 -9.81
N LEU A 57 9.04 18.28 -9.47
CA LEU A 57 7.98 18.58 -10.43
C LEU A 57 8.16 19.97 -11.04
N GLN A 58 8.45 20.98 -10.20
CA GLN A 58 8.71 22.33 -10.67
C GLN A 58 9.95 22.41 -11.57
N GLU A 59 11.05 21.78 -11.16
CA GLU A 59 12.31 21.74 -11.92
C GLU A 59 12.10 21.14 -13.32
N PHE A 60 11.39 20.01 -13.44
CA PHE A 60 11.15 19.35 -14.72
C PHE A 60 10.11 20.10 -15.59
N MET A 61 9.13 20.79 -15.00
CA MET A 61 8.27 21.72 -15.76
C MET A 61 9.08 22.89 -16.35
N ASP A 62 10.01 23.45 -15.58
CA ASP A 62 10.83 24.59 -16.01
C ASP A 62 11.84 24.19 -17.10
N GLN A 63 12.29 22.93 -17.08
CA GLN A 63 13.14 22.33 -18.13
C GLN A 63 12.36 21.95 -19.40
N GLY A 64 11.02 21.99 -19.36
CA GLY A 64 10.17 21.68 -20.52
C GLY A 64 9.85 20.20 -20.71
N ASP A 65 10.18 19.34 -19.73
CA ASP A 65 9.94 17.89 -19.82
C ASP A 65 8.48 17.50 -19.56
N LEU A 66 7.74 18.33 -18.84
CA LEU A 66 6.40 18.03 -18.32
C LEU A 66 5.36 19.05 -18.82
N PRO A 67 5.05 19.04 -20.14
CA PRO A 67 4.18 20.03 -20.75
C PRO A 67 2.73 20.01 -20.22
N HIS A 68 2.19 18.84 -19.85
CA HIS A 68 0.81 18.74 -19.38
C HIS A 68 0.66 19.25 -17.94
N PHE A 69 1.62 18.93 -17.07
CA PHE A 69 1.67 19.53 -15.73
C PHE A 69 1.81 21.04 -15.78
N LYS A 70 2.69 21.54 -16.67
CA LYS A 70 2.86 22.98 -16.88
C LYS A 70 1.55 23.64 -17.34
N ALA A 71 0.87 23.05 -18.32
CA ALA A 71 -0.41 23.55 -18.81
C ALA A 71 -1.49 23.56 -17.71
N LEU A 72 -1.59 22.49 -16.90
CA LEU A 72 -2.54 22.41 -15.79
C LEU A 72 -2.25 23.50 -14.73
N LYS A 73 -0.97 23.69 -14.37
CA LYS A 73 -0.53 24.74 -13.45
C LYS A 73 -0.92 26.13 -13.96
N GLU A 74 -0.72 26.42 -15.25
CA GLU A 74 -1.06 27.71 -15.86
C GLU A 74 -2.58 27.94 -15.88
N GLN A 75 -3.37 26.90 -16.17
CA GLN A 75 -4.83 26.95 -16.18
C GLN A 75 -5.40 27.22 -14.79
N GLY A 76 -4.98 26.45 -13.78
CA GLY A 76 -5.54 26.50 -12.43
C GLY A 76 -4.51 26.84 -11.37
N SER A 77 -4.20 25.90 -10.49
CA SER A 77 -3.31 26.10 -9.35
C SER A 77 -2.32 24.96 -9.21
N PHE A 78 -1.15 25.28 -8.66
CA PHE A 78 -0.14 24.34 -8.18
C PHE A 78 0.40 24.89 -6.85
N LEU A 79 0.24 24.13 -5.77
CA LEU A 79 0.68 24.51 -4.44
C LEU A 79 1.30 23.31 -3.73
N PRO A 80 2.31 23.52 -2.86
CA PRO A 80 2.68 22.53 -1.86
C PRO A 80 1.46 22.19 -0.99
N LEU A 81 1.31 20.91 -0.67
CA LEU A 81 0.23 20.39 0.17
C LEU A 81 0.83 19.91 1.49
N ALA A 82 0.36 20.43 2.61
CA ALA A 82 0.84 19.97 3.91
C ALA A 82 0.47 18.49 4.12
N THR A 83 1.48 17.66 4.39
CA THR A 83 1.34 16.22 4.64
C THR A 83 1.06 15.94 6.12
N THR A 84 0.85 14.67 6.47
CA THR A 84 0.62 14.23 7.85
C THR A 84 1.90 14.23 8.67
N VAL A 85 1.73 14.19 9.99
CA VAL A 85 2.78 13.78 10.93
C VAL A 85 2.46 12.33 11.34
N PRO A 86 3.39 11.37 11.21
CA PRO A 86 4.53 11.42 10.29
C PRO A 86 4.07 11.41 8.81
N PRO A 87 4.92 11.86 7.88
CA PRO A 87 4.64 11.91 6.44
C PRO A 87 4.79 10.53 5.78
N GLN A 88 4.09 9.51 6.28
CA GLN A 88 4.14 8.14 5.74
C GLN A 88 2.89 7.86 4.91
N SER A 89 3.03 7.17 3.78
CA SER A 89 1.90 6.87 2.88
C SER A 89 0.68 6.26 3.57
N PRO A 90 0.77 5.22 4.44
CA PRO A 90 -0.42 4.70 5.13
C PRO A 90 -1.12 5.73 6.03
N VAL A 91 -0.36 6.65 6.63
CA VAL A 91 -0.90 7.73 7.49
C VAL A 91 -1.53 8.80 6.62
N ALA A 92 -0.80 9.27 5.61
CA ALA A 92 -1.19 10.34 4.72
C ALA A 92 -2.44 9.97 3.91
N TRP A 93 -2.45 8.80 3.28
CA TRP A 93 -3.63 8.33 2.54
C TRP A 93 -4.81 8.04 3.46
N SER A 94 -4.61 7.60 4.70
CA SER A 94 -5.73 7.47 5.66
C SER A 94 -6.36 8.83 5.98
N THR A 95 -5.56 9.88 6.13
CA THR A 95 -6.02 11.26 6.29
C THR A 95 -6.75 11.75 5.03
N PHE A 96 -6.21 11.51 3.82
CA PHE A 96 -6.88 11.83 2.56
C PHE A 96 -8.26 11.16 2.44
N ILE A 97 -8.35 9.86 2.77
CA ILE A 97 -9.57 9.06 2.62
C ILE A 97 -10.67 9.53 3.57
N THR A 98 -10.30 9.90 4.80
CA THR A 98 -11.26 10.16 5.88
C THR A 98 -11.54 11.63 6.11
N GLY A 99 -10.65 12.53 5.70
CA GLY A 99 -10.69 13.92 6.16
C GLY A 99 -10.44 14.07 7.66
N LEU A 100 -9.85 13.06 8.32
CA LEU A 100 -9.53 13.02 9.74
C LEU A 100 -8.03 13.02 9.96
N ASN A 101 -7.56 13.51 11.11
CA ASN A 101 -6.16 13.41 11.51
C ASN A 101 -5.80 12.01 12.07
N PRO A 102 -4.50 11.68 12.21
CA PRO A 102 -4.04 10.37 12.71
C PRO A 102 -4.63 9.91 14.03
N GLY A 103 -4.84 10.82 14.99
CA GLY A 103 -5.45 10.49 16.27
C GLY A 103 -6.86 9.92 16.17
N LYS A 104 -7.60 10.23 15.10
CA LYS A 104 -8.97 9.74 14.86
C LYS A 104 -9.04 8.51 13.96
N HIS A 105 -8.23 8.46 12.90
CA HIS A 105 -8.22 7.30 11.99
C HIS A 105 -7.33 6.15 12.46
N ASP A 106 -6.51 6.36 13.51
CA ASP A 106 -5.75 5.35 14.24
C ASP A 106 -4.63 4.66 13.45
N ILE A 107 -4.08 5.36 12.46
CA ILE A 107 -2.93 4.91 11.66
C ILE A 107 -1.79 5.90 11.90
N TYR A 108 -0.67 5.44 12.46
CA TYR A 108 0.47 6.29 12.83
C TYR A 108 1.78 5.88 12.15
N ASP A 109 1.85 4.67 11.59
CA ASP A 109 3.05 4.12 10.95
C ASP A 109 2.65 2.94 10.03
N PHE A 110 3.59 2.30 9.33
CA PHE A 110 3.35 1.04 8.60
C PHE A 110 3.04 -0.15 9.52
N ILE A 111 3.50 -0.08 10.76
CA ILE A 111 3.25 -1.08 11.80
C ILE A 111 2.67 -0.42 13.05
N SER A 112 1.87 -1.18 13.79
CA SER A 112 1.39 -0.83 15.12
C SER A 112 1.83 -1.91 16.10
N ARG A 113 1.58 -1.71 17.39
CA ARG A 113 1.95 -2.65 18.46
C ARG A 113 0.74 -3.11 19.26
N ASP A 114 0.78 -4.37 19.69
CA ASP A 114 -0.03 -4.81 20.81
C ASP A 114 0.67 -4.39 22.12
N PRO A 115 0.13 -3.46 22.93
CA PRO A 115 0.79 -3.03 24.17
C PRO A 115 0.85 -4.11 25.25
N GLN A 116 0.10 -5.22 25.10
CA GLN A 116 0.15 -6.33 26.04
C GLN A 116 1.28 -7.31 25.73
N GLN A 117 1.64 -7.44 24.45
CA GLN A 117 2.69 -8.36 23.99
C GLN A 117 3.96 -7.64 23.53
N TYR A 118 3.91 -6.31 23.39
CA TYR A 118 4.92 -5.48 22.72
C TYR A 118 5.19 -5.89 21.27
N ALA A 119 4.38 -6.79 20.70
CA ALA A 119 4.57 -7.37 19.39
C ALA A 119 4.04 -6.45 18.29
N PRO A 120 4.79 -6.25 17.18
CA PRO A 120 4.31 -5.49 16.06
C PRO A 120 3.27 -6.28 15.25
N PHE A 121 2.36 -5.53 14.62
CA PHE A 121 1.48 -6.02 13.57
C PHE A 121 1.30 -4.93 12.50
N PHE A 122 0.86 -5.30 11.30
CA PHE A 122 0.65 -4.32 10.23
C PHE A 122 -0.51 -3.37 10.55
N SER A 123 -0.29 -2.07 10.36
CA SER A 123 -1.27 -1.06 10.79
C SER A 123 -2.49 -0.95 9.88
N MET A 124 -2.39 -1.35 8.60
CA MET A 124 -3.44 -1.12 7.61
C MET A 124 -4.57 -2.14 7.68
N ALA A 125 -4.22 -3.44 7.73
CA ALA A 125 -5.19 -4.52 7.65
C ALA A 125 -4.75 -5.73 8.46
N ARG A 126 -5.72 -6.47 9.00
CA ARG A 126 -5.51 -7.72 9.73
C ARG A 126 -6.27 -8.86 9.08
N VAL A 127 -5.55 -9.91 8.69
CA VAL A 127 -6.15 -11.17 8.25
C VAL A 127 -6.15 -12.14 9.42
N SER A 128 -7.34 -12.49 9.91
CA SER A 128 -7.53 -13.43 11.01
C SER A 128 -8.01 -14.78 10.46
N PRO A 129 -7.44 -15.91 10.91
CA PRO A 129 -7.89 -17.23 10.49
C PRO A 129 -9.33 -17.50 10.99
N PRO A 130 -10.02 -18.52 10.44
CA PRO A 130 -11.33 -18.94 10.90
C PRO A 130 -11.43 -19.12 12.43
N GLU A 131 -12.40 -18.47 13.08
CA GLU A 131 -12.61 -18.58 14.53
C GLU A 131 -13.11 -19.97 14.95
N LYS A 132 -13.99 -20.58 14.15
CA LYS A 132 -14.59 -21.89 14.46
C LYS A 132 -13.96 -22.96 13.60
N LYS A 133 -13.35 -23.97 14.24
CA LYS A 133 -12.68 -25.09 13.56
C LYS A 133 -13.01 -26.40 14.27
N ILE A 134 -13.17 -27.48 13.49
CA ILE A 134 -13.18 -28.86 14.01
C ILE A 134 -11.88 -29.54 13.60
N SER A 135 -11.18 -30.12 14.57
CA SER A 135 -9.96 -30.88 14.30
C SER A 135 -10.28 -32.38 14.29
N LEU A 136 -9.90 -33.08 13.22
CA LEU A 136 -10.00 -34.53 13.10
C LEU A 136 -8.66 -35.10 12.62
N GLY A 137 -7.89 -35.69 13.55
CA GLY A 137 -6.52 -36.10 13.29
C GLY A 137 -5.65 -34.91 12.87
N ASN A 138 -5.01 -35.00 11.71
CA ASN A 138 -4.19 -33.90 11.13
C ASN A 138 -5.01 -32.86 10.36
N TRP A 139 -6.31 -33.09 10.16
CA TRP A 139 -7.18 -32.18 9.43
C TRP A 139 -7.83 -31.16 10.35
N VAL A 140 -7.94 -29.93 9.84
CA VAL A 140 -8.63 -28.81 10.46
C VAL A 140 -9.72 -28.39 9.48
N ILE A 141 -10.99 -28.50 9.89
CA ILE A 141 -12.14 -28.13 9.07
C ILE A 141 -12.64 -26.77 9.57
N PRO A 142 -12.44 -25.69 8.80
CA PRO A 142 -12.98 -24.39 9.16
C PRO A 142 -14.51 -24.40 8.99
N ILE A 143 -15.22 -23.99 10.04
CA ILE A 143 -16.69 -23.83 10.03
C ILE A 143 -17.08 -22.36 9.75
N SER A 144 -16.11 -21.46 9.82
CA SER A 144 -16.24 -20.05 9.45
C SER A 144 -15.20 -19.68 8.39
N SER A 145 -15.41 -18.57 7.67
CA SER A 145 -14.40 -18.00 6.78
C SER A 145 -13.29 -17.30 7.58
N ALA A 146 -12.15 -17.06 6.94
CA ALA A 146 -11.18 -16.08 7.42
C ALA A 146 -11.84 -14.68 7.41
N LYS A 147 -11.39 -13.80 8.30
CA LYS A 147 -11.85 -12.41 8.35
C LYS A 147 -10.71 -11.50 7.96
N THR A 148 -10.97 -10.56 7.06
CA THR A 148 -10.06 -9.45 6.75
C THR A 148 -10.66 -8.18 7.34
N GLU A 149 -9.91 -7.52 8.20
CA GLU A 149 -10.33 -6.29 8.89
C GLU A 149 -9.47 -5.13 8.38
N LEU A 150 -10.12 -4.05 7.93
CA LEU A 150 -9.48 -2.77 7.70
C LEU A 150 -9.33 -2.07 9.06
N LEU A 151 -8.11 -1.70 9.43
CA LEU A 151 -7.82 -1.14 10.75
C LEU A 151 -7.95 0.39 10.80
N ARG A 152 -7.97 1.05 9.64
CA ARG A 152 -8.26 2.49 9.52
C ARG A 152 -9.67 2.77 10.03
N LYS A 153 -9.78 3.65 11.02
CA LYS A 153 -11.06 4.17 11.52
C LYS A 153 -11.55 5.34 10.65
N GLY A 154 -12.85 5.62 10.73
CA GLY A 154 -13.50 6.69 9.97
C GLY A 154 -14.00 6.24 8.58
N LYS A 155 -15.06 6.87 8.10
CA LYS A 155 -15.64 6.57 6.78
C LYS A 155 -14.75 7.11 5.68
N ALA A 156 -14.61 6.35 4.61
CA ALA A 156 -14.06 6.88 3.38
C ALA A 156 -15.04 7.87 2.75
N PHE A 157 -14.54 8.96 2.16
CA PHE A 157 -15.42 9.96 1.55
C PHE A 157 -16.29 9.39 0.42
N TRP A 158 -15.85 8.34 -0.27
CA TRP A 158 -16.67 7.66 -1.29
C TRP A 158 -17.80 6.80 -0.70
N GLU A 159 -17.75 6.41 0.57
CA GLU A 159 -18.91 5.80 1.25
C GLU A 159 -20.07 6.81 1.35
N ILE A 160 -19.73 8.08 1.58
CA ILE A 160 -20.70 9.19 1.63
C ILE A 160 -21.27 9.45 0.24
N LEU A 161 -20.42 9.47 -0.80
CA LEU A 161 -20.87 9.55 -2.20
C LEU A 161 -21.83 8.40 -2.55
N GLY A 162 -21.48 7.18 -2.17
CA GLY A 162 -22.29 5.98 -2.39
C GLY A 162 -23.66 6.04 -1.72
N ALA A 163 -23.73 6.55 -0.48
CA ALA A 163 -24.98 6.76 0.23
C ALA A 163 -25.93 7.74 -0.49
N GLN A 164 -25.37 8.66 -1.28
CA GLN A 164 -26.12 9.60 -2.13
C GLN A 164 -26.26 9.11 -3.59
N GLN A 165 -25.96 7.84 -3.85
CA GLN A 165 -26.03 7.22 -5.18
C GLN A 165 -25.14 7.92 -6.23
N ILE A 166 -24.08 8.59 -5.80
CA ILE A 166 -23.10 9.20 -6.70
C ILE A 166 -22.11 8.12 -7.12
N PRO A 167 -21.99 7.81 -8.42
CA PRO A 167 -21.11 6.74 -8.86
C PRO A 167 -19.66 7.09 -8.57
N SER A 168 -18.90 6.13 -8.05
CA SER A 168 -17.48 6.31 -7.76
C SER A 168 -16.68 5.08 -8.16
N THR A 169 -15.53 5.34 -8.80
CA THR A 169 -14.56 4.32 -9.20
C THR A 169 -13.23 4.64 -8.51
N ILE A 170 -12.81 3.73 -7.62
CA ILE A 170 -11.64 3.90 -6.76
C ILE A 170 -10.57 2.87 -7.15
N LEU A 171 -9.48 3.32 -7.76
CA LEU A 171 -8.44 2.43 -8.25
C LEU A 171 -7.20 2.50 -7.36
N ARG A 172 -6.94 1.41 -6.64
CA ARG A 172 -5.70 1.14 -5.91
C ARG A 172 -5.34 2.16 -4.82
N VAL A 173 -6.30 2.87 -4.25
CA VAL A 173 -6.07 3.74 -3.08
C VAL A 173 -5.38 2.94 -1.95
N PRO A 174 -4.27 3.45 -1.38
CA PRO A 174 -3.65 2.87 -0.20
C PRO A 174 -4.61 2.75 0.98
N VAL A 175 -4.38 1.78 1.88
CA VAL A 175 -5.21 1.59 3.10
C VAL A 175 -6.70 1.36 2.78
N ASN A 176 -6.94 0.62 1.70
CA ASN A 176 -8.29 0.23 1.26
C ASN A 176 -8.36 -1.29 0.98
N PHE A 177 -7.72 -2.09 1.86
CA PHE A 177 -7.82 -3.55 1.86
C PHE A 177 -8.38 -4.06 3.21
N PRO A 178 -9.50 -4.81 3.21
CA PRO A 178 -10.38 -5.02 2.06
C PRO A 178 -11.02 -3.69 1.63
N PRO A 179 -11.44 -3.53 0.36
CA PRO A 179 -12.09 -2.31 -0.09
C PRO A 179 -13.30 -1.95 0.75
N ALA A 180 -13.35 -0.70 1.20
CA ALA A 180 -14.56 -0.15 1.81
C ALA A 180 -15.74 -0.23 0.83
N GLN A 181 -16.92 -0.52 1.37
CA GLN A 181 -18.15 -0.58 0.58
C GLN A 181 -18.57 0.84 0.16
N GLY A 182 -19.60 0.98 -0.68
CA GLY A 182 -20.17 2.28 -1.05
C GLY A 182 -19.60 2.90 -2.33
N ALA A 183 -18.40 2.50 -2.79
CA ALA A 183 -18.01 2.79 -4.16
C ALA A 183 -18.84 1.96 -5.14
N SER A 184 -19.10 2.48 -6.35
CA SER A 184 -19.68 1.66 -7.42
C SER A 184 -18.69 0.58 -7.84
N ARG A 185 -17.40 0.94 -7.88
CA ARG A 185 -16.27 0.07 -8.21
C ARG A 185 -15.06 0.49 -7.40
N SER A 186 -14.39 -0.45 -6.75
CA SER A 186 -13.18 -0.23 -5.98
C SER A 186 -12.24 -1.41 -6.14
N LEU A 187 -10.97 -1.12 -6.41
CA LEU A 187 -9.89 -2.10 -6.43
C LEU A 187 -8.90 -1.74 -5.31
N SER A 188 -8.52 -2.72 -4.49
CA SER A 188 -7.63 -2.50 -3.33
C SER A 188 -6.23 -2.03 -3.75
N GLY A 189 -5.59 -1.24 -2.89
CA GLY A 189 -4.26 -0.68 -3.10
C GLY A 189 -3.20 -1.22 -2.13
N MET A 190 -2.26 -0.34 -1.76
CA MET A 190 -1.26 -0.61 -0.71
C MET A 190 -1.95 -1.13 0.57
N GLY A 191 -1.41 -2.22 1.13
CA GLY A 191 -2.06 -3.02 2.18
C GLY A 191 -2.60 -4.36 1.70
N THR A 192 -2.78 -4.54 0.39
CA THR A 192 -3.14 -5.86 -0.19
C THR A 192 -1.94 -6.82 -0.13
N PRO A 193 -2.03 -7.96 0.57
CA PRO A 193 -0.92 -8.89 0.68
C PRO A 193 -0.74 -9.73 -0.59
N ASP A 194 0.39 -10.44 -0.66
CA ASP A 194 0.55 -11.57 -1.56
C ASP A 194 -0.31 -12.76 -1.11
N LEU A 195 -0.33 -13.83 -1.90
CA LEU A 195 -1.13 -15.03 -1.61
C LEU A 195 -0.75 -15.70 -0.28
N ARG A 196 0.50 -15.52 0.16
CA ARG A 196 1.03 -16.06 1.43
C ARG A 196 0.61 -15.22 2.63
N GLY A 197 0.02 -14.04 2.42
CA GLY A 197 -0.32 -13.09 3.47
C GLY A 197 0.83 -12.15 3.86
N THR A 198 1.90 -12.10 3.07
CA THR A 198 3.06 -11.21 3.28
C THR A 198 2.97 -9.97 2.40
N TYR A 199 3.89 -9.01 2.54
CA TYR A 199 3.97 -7.81 1.69
C TYR A 199 4.81 -8.02 0.42
N GLY A 200 4.97 -9.27 0.00
CA GLY A 200 5.70 -9.64 -1.21
C GLY A 200 6.94 -10.45 -0.92
N THR A 201 6.79 -11.75 -0.67
CA THR A 201 7.95 -12.65 -0.50
C THR A 201 8.35 -13.26 -1.84
N PHE A 202 9.54 -12.91 -2.35
CA PHE A 202 10.06 -13.51 -3.58
C PHE A 202 10.77 -14.84 -3.34
N SER A 203 10.98 -15.61 -4.41
CA SER A 203 11.75 -16.86 -4.37
C SER A 203 12.90 -16.80 -5.37
N PHE A 204 14.10 -17.14 -4.92
CA PHE A 204 15.31 -17.17 -5.75
C PHE A 204 15.90 -18.58 -5.77
N TYR A 205 16.01 -19.20 -6.94
CA TYR A 205 16.52 -20.56 -7.09
C TYR A 205 17.91 -20.53 -7.70
N THR A 206 18.89 -21.14 -7.05
CA THR A 206 20.28 -21.15 -7.55
C THR A 206 21.02 -22.45 -7.29
N THR A 207 21.91 -22.83 -8.21
CA THR A 207 22.88 -23.92 -7.96
C THR A 207 24.09 -23.44 -7.16
N ARG A 208 24.30 -22.12 -7.08
CA ARG A 208 25.37 -21.52 -6.29
C ARG A 208 25.18 -21.88 -4.81
N PRO A 209 26.23 -22.37 -4.13
CA PRO A 209 26.18 -22.55 -2.68
C PRO A 209 26.05 -21.19 -1.98
N GLU A 210 24.92 -20.96 -1.34
CA GLU A 210 24.66 -19.81 -0.46
C GLU A 210 24.34 -20.37 0.94
N GLU A 211 25.37 -20.73 1.71
CA GLU A 211 25.20 -21.29 3.05
C GLU A 211 24.90 -20.17 4.07
N GLY A 212 23.72 -20.23 4.68
CA GLY A 212 23.40 -19.45 5.89
C GLY A 212 23.09 -17.97 5.68
N GLU A 213 22.93 -17.50 4.44
CA GLU A 213 22.57 -16.12 4.15
C GLU A 213 21.09 -15.85 4.50
N LYS A 214 20.85 -15.10 5.58
CA LYS A 214 19.50 -14.59 5.89
C LYS A 214 19.24 -13.39 4.99
N ILE A 215 18.26 -13.50 4.09
CA ILE A 215 17.79 -12.38 3.27
C ILE A 215 16.48 -11.82 3.80
N THR A 216 16.24 -10.55 3.52
CA THR A 216 14.99 -9.87 3.86
C THR A 216 14.05 -9.86 2.66
N GLY A 217 12.76 -10.09 2.88
CA GLY A 217 11.74 -9.99 1.83
C GLY A 217 11.71 -11.13 0.81
N GLY A 218 12.48 -12.20 0.99
CA GLY A 218 12.49 -13.34 0.07
C GLY A 218 13.08 -14.62 0.65
N GLU A 219 13.13 -15.66 -0.18
CA GLU A 219 13.68 -16.98 0.14
C GLU A 219 14.67 -17.42 -0.94
N ILE A 220 15.87 -17.87 -0.52
CA ILE A 220 16.83 -18.53 -1.39
C ILE A 220 16.63 -20.04 -1.31
N HIS A 221 16.52 -20.67 -2.48
CA HIS A 221 16.37 -22.10 -2.65
C HIS A 221 17.58 -22.64 -3.41
N GLN A 222 18.47 -23.31 -2.69
CA GLN A 222 19.54 -24.06 -3.33
C GLN A 222 18.94 -25.25 -4.10
N VAL A 223 19.26 -25.35 -5.39
CA VAL A 223 18.78 -26.41 -6.28
C VAL A 223 19.94 -27.20 -6.85
N GLN A 224 19.67 -28.44 -7.24
CA GLN A 224 20.66 -29.33 -7.85
C GLN A 224 20.28 -29.63 -9.28
N LYS A 225 21.29 -29.64 -10.16
CA LYS A 225 21.17 -30.03 -11.56
C LYS A 225 21.34 -31.55 -11.66
N ASP A 226 20.29 -32.24 -12.10
CA ASP A 226 20.33 -33.64 -12.53
C ASP A 226 20.36 -33.69 -14.06
N ARG A 227 21.54 -33.96 -14.63
CA ARG A 227 21.81 -33.89 -16.07
C ARG A 227 21.45 -32.51 -16.64
N ASN A 228 20.36 -32.41 -17.40
CA ASN A 228 19.84 -31.17 -17.98
C ASN A 228 18.49 -30.78 -17.36
N SER A 229 18.23 -31.18 -16.12
CA SER A 229 16.99 -30.87 -15.43
C SER A 229 17.24 -30.39 -14.01
N ILE A 230 16.43 -29.44 -13.57
CA ILE A 230 16.29 -29.02 -12.18
C ILE A 230 14.84 -29.25 -11.78
N ARG A 231 14.61 -29.78 -10.58
CA ARG A 231 13.27 -29.92 -9.98
C ARG A 231 13.24 -29.16 -8.67
N SER A 232 12.18 -28.41 -8.45
CA SER A 232 12.01 -27.63 -7.23
C SER A 232 10.53 -27.36 -6.97
N THR A 233 10.23 -26.62 -5.90
CA THR A 233 8.87 -26.31 -5.46
C THR A 233 8.72 -24.83 -5.19
N LEU A 234 7.59 -24.27 -5.61
CA LEU A 234 7.09 -22.98 -5.15
C LEU A 234 6.46 -23.13 -3.77
N ILE A 235 6.72 -22.18 -2.88
CA ILE A 235 6.12 -22.10 -1.55
C ILE A 235 4.89 -21.20 -1.61
N GLY A 236 3.72 -21.79 -1.36
CA GLY A 236 2.43 -21.11 -1.34
C GLY A 236 1.97 -20.74 0.08
N PRO A 237 0.69 -20.36 0.23
CA PRO A 237 0.13 -20.02 1.53
C PRO A 237 0.21 -21.16 2.53
N GLY A 238 0.14 -20.81 3.81
CA GLY A 238 -0.05 -21.78 4.89
C GLY A 238 -1.35 -22.58 4.70
N ASN A 239 -1.27 -23.90 4.77
CA ASN A 239 -2.42 -24.79 4.61
C ASN A 239 -3.26 -24.84 5.89
N THR A 240 -4.27 -23.98 5.96
CA THR A 240 -5.18 -23.85 7.10
C THR A 240 -6.08 -25.07 7.34
N PHE A 241 -6.12 -26.03 6.41
CA PHE A 241 -6.82 -27.31 6.57
C PHE A 241 -5.97 -28.37 7.28
N LYS A 242 -4.73 -28.06 7.64
CA LYS A 242 -3.82 -28.96 8.34
C LYS A 242 -3.35 -28.36 9.67
N LYS A 243 -3.17 -29.21 10.68
CA LYS A 243 -2.62 -28.78 11.99
C LYS A 243 -1.23 -28.18 11.79
N GLY A 244 -0.97 -27.05 12.45
CA GLY A 244 0.30 -26.31 12.33
C GLY A 244 0.44 -25.46 11.06
N THR A 245 -0.59 -25.45 10.19
CA THR A 245 -0.64 -24.59 9.00
C THR A 245 0.61 -24.69 8.09
N PRO A 246 1.09 -25.91 7.75
CA PRO A 246 2.30 -26.06 6.94
C PRO A 246 2.12 -25.41 5.56
N PRO A 247 3.18 -24.88 4.93
CA PRO A 247 3.07 -24.24 3.63
C PRO A 247 2.56 -25.23 2.58
N ALA A 248 1.58 -24.80 1.77
CA ALA A 248 1.24 -25.48 0.54
C ALA A 248 2.37 -25.34 -0.47
N LYS A 249 2.53 -26.33 -1.36
CA LYS A 249 3.63 -26.36 -2.34
C LYS A 249 3.08 -26.66 -3.74
N ALA A 250 3.76 -26.14 -4.75
CA ALA A 250 3.51 -26.48 -6.15
C ALA A 250 4.84 -26.82 -6.84
N ASP A 251 4.92 -28.02 -7.41
CA ASP A 251 6.15 -28.50 -8.04
C ASP A 251 6.33 -27.87 -9.42
N PHE A 252 7.60 -27.61 -9.79
CA PHE A 252 7.97 -27.24 -11.14
C PHE A 252 9.27 -27.93 -11.57
N THR A 253 9.44 -28.05 -12.88
CA THR A 253 10.65 -28.61 -13.49
C THR A 253 11.22 -27.61 -14.50
N VAL A 254 12.53 -27.43 -14.47
CA VAL A 254 13.28 -26.67 -15.46
C VAL A 254 14.11 -27.65 -16.28
N LYS A 255 13.96 -27.63 -17.60
CA LYS A 255 14.82 -28.36 -18.54
C LYS A 255 15.76 -27.38 -19.21
N LEU A 256 17.06 -27.60 -19.03
CA LEU A 256 18.11 -26.72 -19.52
C LEU A 256 18.51 -27.15 -20.93
N ASP A 257 18.60 -26.18 -21.85
CA ASP A 257 19.24 -26.42 -23.14
C ASP A 257 20.78 -26.56 -22.92
N PRO A 258 21.43 -27.59 -23.50
CA PRO A 258 22.86 -27.81 -23.29
C PRO A 258 23.75 -26.82 -24.05
N GLU A 259 23.24 -26.21 -25.13
CA GLU A 259 24.04 -25.39 -26.06
C GLU A 259 23.67 -23.91 -25.98
N ASN A 260 22.41 -23.61 -25.70
CA ASN A 260 21.85 -22.26 -25.72
C ASN A 260 21.49 -21.81 -24.30
N PRO A 261 21.56 -20.50 -23.99
CA PRO A 261 21.14 -19.95 -22.70
C PRO A 261 19.60 -19.86 -22.62
N VAL A 262 18.94 -21.02 -22.68
CA VAL A 262 17.50 -21.18 -22.77
C VAL A 262 17.05 -22.32 -21.86
N VAL A 263 15.88 -22.19 -21.25
CA VAL A 263 15.25 -23.27 -20.49
C VAL A 263 13.79 -23.45 -20.89
N LYS A 264 13.30 -24.68 -20.78
CA LYS A 264 11.86 -24.98 -20.76
C LYS A 264 11.41 -25.14 -19.31
N LEU A 265 10.51 -24.28 -18.86
CA LEU A 265 9.83 -24.44 -17.57
C LEU A 265 8.54 -25.24 -17.75
N ILE A 266 8.29 -26.13 -16.79
CA ILE A 266 7.08 -26.94 -16.67
C ILE A 266 6.54 -26.68 -15.27
N VAL A 267 5.47 -25.89 -15.19
CA VAL A 267 4.80 -25.53 -13.94
C VAL A 267 3.41 -26.15 -14.00
N GLN A 268 3.22 -27.26 -13.31
CA GLN A 268 1.99 -28.05 -13.36
C GLN A 268 1.65 -28.49 -14.80
N ASP A 269 0.53 -28.03 -15.35
CA ASP A 269 0.06 -28.31 -16.72
C ASP A 269 0.54 -27.28 -17.76
N GLN A 270 1.24 -26.23 -17.33
CA GLN A 270 1.77 -25.17 -18.19
C GLN A 270 3.23 -25.42 -18.54
N GLU A 271 3.57 -25.26 -19.82
CA GLU A 271 4.94 -25.33 -20.32
C GLU A 271 5.27 -24.08 -21.13
N PHE A 272 6.42 -23.47 -20.87
CA PHE A 272 6.89 -22.30 -21.60
C PHE A 272 8.42 -22.27 -21.66
N ILE A 273 8.97 -21.50 -22.60
CA ILE A 273 10.41 -21.35 -22.82
C ILE A 273 10.81 -19.95 -22.37
N LEU A 274 11.93 -19.84 -21.66
CA LEU A 274 12.58 -18.58 -21.35
C LEU A 274 14.02 -18.58 -21.85
N LYS A 275 14.42 -17.49 -22.50
CA LYS A 275 15.82 -17.15 -22.75
C LYS A 275 16.40 -16.49 -21.50
N GLN A 276 17.71 -16.59 -21.33
CA GLN A 276 18.39 -15.85 -20.28
C GLN A 276 18.15 -14.36 -20.46
N GLY A 277 17.80 -13.65 -19.39
CA GLY A 277 17.37 -12.25 -19.42
C GLY A 277 15.88 -12.05 -19.73
N GLU A 278 15.07 -13.11 -19.77
CA GLU A 278 13.65 -13.03 -20.13
C GLU A 278 12.73 -13.23 -18.92
N TRP A 279 11.72 -12.37 -18.81
CA TRP A 279 10.58 -12.52 -17.90
C TRP A 279 9.48 -13.32 -18.59
N SER A 280 8.85 -14.24 -17.86
CA SER A 280 7.61 -14.87 -18.31
C SER A 280 6.44 -13.88 -18.28
N ASP A 281 5.40 -14.20 -19.03
CA ASP A 281 4.04 -13.73 -18.75
C ASP A 281 3.53 -14.28 -17.40
N TRP A 282 2.31 -13.91 -17.02
CA TRP A 282 1.66 -14.43 -15.82
C TRP A 282 1.49 -15.95 -15.89
N VAL A 283 2.12 -16.67 -14.96
CA VAL A 283 1.96 -18.12 -14.78
C VAL A 283 0.98 -18.35 -13.64
N GLN A 284 -0.09 -19.10 -13.90
CA GLN A 284 -1.03 -19.50 -12.85
C GLN A 284 -0.44 -20.66 -12.05
N VAL A 285 -0.61 -20.65 -10.73
CA VAL A 285 -0.14 -21.72 -9.84
C VAL A 285 -1.28 -22.13 -8.92
N GLU A 286 -1.58 -23.43 -8.87
CA GLU A 286 -2.60 -23.99 -7.98
C GLU A 286 -1.97 -24.68 -6.76
N PHE A 287 -2.44 -24.34 -5.56
CA PHE A 287 -2.02 -24.95 -4.31
C PHE A 287 -3.11 -25.86 -3.76
N GLN A 288 -2.80 -27.14 -3.59
CA GLN A 288 -3.75 -28.11 -3.03
C GLN A 288 -3.92 -27.89 -1.52
N MET A 289 -5.10 -27.41 -1.11
CA MET A 289 -5.39 -27.11 0.30
C MET A 289 -6.11 -28.28 0.99
N ALA A 290 -7.12 -28.85 0.33
CA ALA A 290 -7.85 -30.06 0.75
C ALA A 290 -8.27 -30.87 -0.49
N PRO A 291 -8.69 -32.15 -0.43
CA PRO A 291 -8.87 -33.02 -1.62
C PRO A 291 -9.67 -32.42 -2.79
N PHE A 292 -10.65 -31.56 -2.51
CA PHE A 292 -11.49 -30.90 -3.51
C PHE A 292 -11.41 -29.37 -3.47
N TYR A 293 -10.40 -28.82 -2.79
CA TYR A 293 -10.21 -27.37 -2.66
C TYR A 293 -8.76 -27.00 -2.98
N LYS A 294 -8.61 -26.13 -3.98
CA LYS A 294 -7.35 -25.55 -4.42
C LYS A 294 -7.42 -24.04 -4.30
N LEU A 295 -6.28 -23.42 -4.03
CA LEU A 295 -6.16 -21.98 -3.97
C LEU A 295 -5.24 -21.53 -5.11
N ARG A 296 -5.64 -20.52 -5.87
CA ARG A 296 -4.92 -20.06 -7.06
C ARG A 296 -4.17 -18.76 -6.82
N GLY A 297 -2.97 -18.69 -7.37
CA GLY A 297 -2.19 -17.47 -7.46
C GLY A 297 -1.56 -17.32 -8.83
N ILE A 298 -0.92 -16.18 -9.03
CA ILE A 298 -0.17 -15.88 -10.26
C ILE A 298 1.22 -15.36 -9.89
N CYS A 299 2.24 -15.75 -10.63
CA CYS A 299 3.59 -15.22 -10.48
C CYS A 299 4.26 -15.08 -11.85
N ARG A 300 5.39 -14.37 -11.89
CA ARG A 300 6.29 -14.30 -13.04
C ARG A 300 7.62 -14.93 -12.69
N PHE A 301 8.22 -15.57 -13.68
CA PHE A 301 9.56 -16.13 -13.63
C PHE A 301 10.51 -15.22 -14.40
N TYR A 302 11.73 -15.08 -13.92
CA TYR A 302 12.80 -14.38 -14.62
C TYR A 302 14.05 -15.25 -14.64
N LEU A 303 14.46 -15.66 -15.85
CA LEU A 303 15.64 -16.50 -16.02
C LEU A 303 16.89 -15.63 -16.02
N LYS A 304 17.58 -15.55 -14.89
CA LYS A 304 18.76 -14.70 -14.74
C LYS A 304 19.98 -15.30 -15.42
N GLN A 305 20.22 -16.58 -15.17
CA GLN A 305 21.42 -17.27 -15.62
C GLN A 305 21.17 -18.75 -15.84
N VAL A 306 21.70 -19.31 -16.92
CA VAL A 306 21.65 -20.75 -17.19
C VAL A 306 22.98 -21.44 -16.83
N GLN A 307 24.10 -20.79 -17.10
CA GLN A 307 25.46 -21.28 -16.85
C GLN A 307 26.41 -20.10 -16.48
N PRO A 308 27.49 -20.32 -15.71
CA PRO A 308 27.91 -21.60 -15.13
C PRO A 308 27.01 -22.05 -13.98
N GLU A 309 26.49 -21.12 -13.19
CA GLU A 309 25.47 -21.38 -12.19
C GLU A 309 24.08 -21.09 -12.75
N PHE A 310 23.10 -21.91 -12.40
CA PHE A 310 21.70 -21.63 -12.71
C PHE A 310 21.15 -20.62 -11.71
N GLU A 311 20.45 -19.60 -12.17
CA GLU A 311 19.77 -18.60 -11.34
C GLU A 311 18.40 -18.26 -11.95
N LEU A 312 17.35 -18.41 -11.13
CA LEU A 312 15.97 -18.15 -11.50
C LEU A 312 15.28 -17.37 -10.39
N TYR A 313 14.79 -16.18 -10.72
CA TYR A 313 13.95 -15.40 -9.84
C TYR A 313 12.48 -15.70 -10.10
N VAL A 314 11.67 -15.76 -9.05
CA VAL A 314 10.22 -15.86 -9.11
C VAL A 314 9.63 -14.73 -8.27
N SER A 315 8.75 -13.95 -8.89
CA SER A 315 8.05 -12.86 -8.19
C SER A 315 7.23 -13.40 -7.02
N PRO A 316 6.88 -12.55 -6.04
CA PRO A 316 5.85 -12.90 -5.08
C PRO A 316 4.59 -13.44 -5.77
N ILE A 317 3.98 -14.46 -5.15
CA ILE A 317 2.79 -15.08 -5.68
C ILE A 317 1.61 -14.15 -5.39
N ASN A 318 1.14 -13.46 -6.42
CA ASN A 318 0.00 -12.57 -6.34
C ASN A 318 -1.30 -13.36 -6.23
N ILE A 319 -2.32 -12.70 -5.68
CA ILE A 319 -3.70 -13.20 -5.73
C ILE A 319 -4.15 -13.20 -7.21
N ASP A 320 -4.74 -14.30 -7.69
CA ASP A 320 -5.29 -14.32 -9.06
C ASP A 320 -6.54 -13.43 -9.10
N PRO A 321 -6.57 -12.33 -9.88
CA PRO A 321 -7.73 -11.44 -9.91
C PRO A 321 -8.98 -12.09 -10.54
N LEU A 322 -8.85 -13.24 -11.21
CA LEU A 322 -9.96 -14.01 -11.75
C LEU A 322 -10.70 -14.84 -10.67
N GLU A 323 -10.02 -15.23 -9.59
CA GLU A 323 -10.60 -16.03 -8.52
C GLU A 323 -9.92 -15.71 -7.18
N PRO A 324 -10.09 -14.46 -6.69
CA PRO A 324 -9.35 -14.02 -5.52
C PRO A 324 -9.88 -14.70 -4.24
N PRO A 325 -9.01 -15.27 -3.37
CA PRO A 325 -9.45 -15.88 -2.12
C PRO A 325 -9.77 -14.86 -1.02
N PHE A 326 -9.46 -13.58 -1.27
CA PHE A 326 -9.72 -12.43 -0.39
C PHE A 326 -10.43 -11.33 -1.20
N PRO A 327 -11.27 -10.50 -0.57
CA PRO A 327 -11.97 -9.42 -1.27
C PRO A 327 -10.99 -8.29 -1.63
N ILE A 328 -10.38 -8.39 -2.81
CA ILE A 328 -9.48 -7.37 -3.36
C ILE A 328 -10.23 -6.30 -4.18
N SER A 329 -11.54 -6.48 -4.40
CA SER A 329 -12.39 -5.51 -5.07
C SER A 329 -13.78 -5.42 -4.43
N SER A 330 -14.44 -4.29 -4.63
CA SER A 330 -15.88 -4.13 -4.40
C SER A 330 -16.54 -3.51 -5.64
N PRO A 331 -17.63 -4.07 -6.19
CA PRO A 331 -18.19 -5.37 -5.85
C PRO A 331 -17.16 -6.52 -6.04
N ASP A 332 -17.44 -7.67 -5.41
CA ASP A 332 -16.49 -8.80 -5.34
C ASP A 332 -16.07 -9.33 -6.71
N ASP A 333 -16.87 -9.13 -7.76
CA ASP A 333 -16.60 -9.57 -9.12
C ASP A 333 -15.87 -8.50 -9.97
N TYR A 334 -15.59 -7.30 -9.44
CA TYR A 334 -14.97 -6.23 -10.21
C TYR A 334 -13.54 -6.58 -10.66
N SER A 335 -12.72 -7.21 -9.82
CA SER A 335 -11.38 -7.68 -10.24
C SER A 335 -11.46 -8.71 -11.37
N LEU A 336 -12.47 -9.60 -11.32
CA LEU A 336 -12.74 -10.59 -12.36
C LEU A 336 -13.14 -9.91 -13.69
N GLN A 337 -13.98 -8.87 -13.63
CA GLN A 337 -14.38 -8.11 -14.82
C GLN A 337 -13.17 -7.41 -15.48
N LEU A 338 -12.32 -6.78 -14.67
CA LEU A 338 -11.08 -6.17 -15.14
C LEU A 338 -10.17 -7.23 -15.77
N ALA A 339 -9.94 -8.35 -15.08
CA ALA A 339 -9.03 -9.40 -15.56
C ALA A 339 -9.53 -10.09 -16.83
N LYS A 340 -10.85 -10.29 -16.99
CA LYS A 340 -11.43 -10.80 -18.25
C LYS A 340 -11.25 -9.85 -19.43
N SER A 341 -11.23 -8.54 -19.16
CA SER A 341 -11.15 -7.52 -20.19
C SER A 341 -9.72 -7.15 -20.56
N LEU A 342 -8.81 -7.18 -19.59
CA LEU A 342 -7.46 -6.63 -19.70
C LEU A 342 -6.35 -7.69 -19.57
N GLY A 343 -6.72 -8.92 -19.20
CA GLY A 343 -5.77 -9.94 -18.74
C GLY A 343 -5.44 -9.78 -17.26
N ARG A 344 -4.65 -10.72 -16.73
CA ARG A 344 -4.17 -10.70 -15.34
C ARG A 344 -3.25 -9.49 -15.10
N PHE A 345 -3.29 -8.99 -13.87
CA PHE A 345 -2.54 -7.82 -13.43
C PHE A 345 -2.04 -7.99 -11.99
N TYR A 346 -1.07 -7.17 -11.59
CA TYR A 346 -0.58 -7.14 -10.20
C TYR A 346 -1.69 -6.77 -9.20
N THR A 347 -1.94 -7.65 -8.23
CA THR A 347 -2.90 -7.41 -7.14
C THR A 347 -2.24 -6.99 -5.83
N GLN A 348 -0.94 -7.28 -5.67
CA GLN A 348 -0.19 -6.91 -4.48
C GLN A 348 -0.13 -5.38 -4.32
N GLY A 349 -0.21 -4.92 -3.07
CA GLY A 349 -0.26 -3.50 -2.74
C GLY A 349 0.96 -2.72 -3.22
N ILE A 350 2.16 -3.18 -2.86
CA ILE A 350 3.45 -2.71 -3.36
C ILE A 350 3.96 -3.77 -4.33
N ALA A 351 3.93 -3.51 -5.63
CA ALA A 351 4.13 -4.55 -6.64
C ALA A 351 5.58 -4.68 -7.12
N GLU A 352 6.32 -3.57 -7.18
CA GLU A 352 7.75 -3.56 -7.45
C GLU A 352 8.52 -4.17 -6.27
N ASP A 353 9.37 -5.15 -6.56
CA ASP A 353 10.07 -5.95 -5.56
C ASP A 353 11.36 -5.26 -5.09
N THR A 354 11.18 -4.27 -4.21
CA THR A 354 12.25 -3.45 -3.68
C THR A 354 13.26 -4.26 -2.85
N TRP A 355 12.82 -5.35 -2.22
CA TRP A 355 13.70 -6.24 -1.46
C TRP A 355 14.56 -7.10 -2.37
N ALA A 356 14.02 -7.67 -3.45
CA ALA A 356 14.85 -8.39 -4.41
C ALA A 356 15.94 -7.48 -5.00
N LEU A 357 15.65 -6.20 -5.24
CA LEU A 357 16.65 -5.23 -5.67
C LEU A 357 17.67 -4.94 -4.55
N ASN A 358 17.23 -4.66 -3.31
CA ASN A 358 18.11 -4.41 -2.16
C ASN A 358 19.05 -5.58 -1.85
N GLU A 359 18.58 -6.82 -1.99
CA GLU A 359 19.33 -8.06 -1.75
C GLU A 359 20.11 -8.52 -2.99
N ASN A 360 20.19 -7.69 -4.03
CA ASN A 360 20.89 -7.94 -5.30
C ASN A 360 20.43 -9.22 -6.03
N ARG A 361 19.19 -9.64 -5.81
CA ARG A 361 18.54 -10.73 -6.56
C ARG A 361 17.96 -10.23 -7.88
N LEU A 362 17.60 -8.95 -7.94
CA LEU A 362 17.37 -8.21 -9.17
C LEU A 362 18.47 -7.15 -9.36
N SER A 363 18.95 -7.00 -10.59
CA SER A 363 19.72 -5.85 -11.02
C SER A 363 18.79 -4.64 -11.19
N ASP A 364 19.38 -3.45 -11.33
CA ASP A 364 18.63 -2.22 -11.57
C ASP A 364 17.78 -2.29 -12.84
N GLU A 365 18.32 -2.88 -13.91
CA GLU A 365 17.62 -3.05 -15.19
C GLU A 365 16.43 -4.00 -15.06
N GLU A 366 16.64 -5.13 -14.38
CA GLU A 366 15.63 -6.16 -14.18
C GLU A 366 14.48 -5.65 -13.31
N PHE A 367 14.80 -4.89 -12.26
CA PHE A 367 13.81 -4.22 -11.43
C PHE A 367 13.04 -3.15 -12.21
N LEU A 368 13.70 -2.35 -13.05
CA LEU A 368 13.03 -1.35 -13.89
C LEU A 368 12.15 -1.99 -14.96
N GLN A 369 12.52 -3.17 -15.48
CA GLN A 369 11.65 -3.95 -16.33
C GLN A 369 10.39 -4.42 -15.59
N GLN A 370 10.53 -4.89 -14.35
CA GLN A 370 9.37 -5.22 -13.51
C GLN A 370 8.50 -3.99 -13.24
N SER A 371 9.10 -2.85 -12.88
CA SER A 371 8.36 -1.60 -12.66
C SER A 371 7.59 -1.15 -13.91
N ARG A 372 8.15 -1.36 -15.11
CA ARG A 372 7.42 -1.15 -16.37
C ARG A 372 6.19 -2.03 -16.51
N PHE A 373 6.23 -3.30 -16.09
CA PHE A 373 5.03 -4.15 -16.07
C PHE A 373 3.98 -3.60 -15.10
N VAL A 374 4.39 -3.17 -13.91
CA VAL A 374 3.47 -2.58 -12.91
C VAL A 374 2.79 -1.32 -13.46
N MET A 375 3.57 -0.38 -14.01
CA MET A 375 3.03 0.85 -14.60
C MET A 375 2.11 0.56 -15.80
N GLN A 376 2.45 -0.41 -16.64
CA GLN A 376 1.61 -0.83 -17.76
C GLN A 376 0.27 -1.38 -17.29
N ASP A 377 0.25 -2.22 -16.25
CA ASP A 377 -0.98 -2.76 -15.69
C ASP A 377 -1.85 -1.65 -15.07
N GLN A 378 -1.24 -0.73 -14.30
CA GLN A 378 -1.95 0.44 -13.74
C GLN A 378 -2.54 1.31 -14.86
N LEU A 379 -1.78 1.60 -15.91
CA LEU A 379 -2.22 2.40 -17.05
C LEU A 379 -3.36 1.74 -17.82
N LYS A 380 -3.31 0.41 -18.06
CA LYS A 380 -4.39 -0.32 -18.74
C LYS A 380 -5.70 -0.23 -17.97
N ILE A 381 -5.66 -0.44 -16.65
CA ILE A 381 -6.84 -0.36 -15.79
C ILE A 381 -7.38 1.07 -15.78
N TYR A 382 -6.50 2.07 -15.59
CA TYR A 382 -6.90 3.47 -15.57
C TYR A 382 -7.55 3.89 -16.90
N LYS A 383 -6.92 3.58 -18.04
CA LYS A 383 -7.45 3.91 -19.37
C LYS A 383 -8.83 3.27 -19.61
N PHE A 384 -8.99 2.00 -19.25
CA PHE A 384 -10.25 1.28 -19.38
C PHE A 384 -11.40 1.95 -18.60
N GLU A 385 -11.09 2.48 -17.41
CA GLU A 385 -12.05 3.19 -16.57
C GLU A 385 -12.28 4.65 -17.01
N LEU A 386 -11.24 5.33 -17.45
CA LEU A 386 -11.32 6.69 -17.99
C LEU A 386 -12.20 6.73 -19.26
N GLU A 387 -12.09 5.74 -20.14
CA GLU A 387 -12.87 5.68 -21.39
C GLU A 387 -14.39 5.61 -21.15
N ARG A 388 -14.80 4.89 -20.09
CA ARG A 388 -16.22 4.70 -19.70
C ARG A 388 -16.71 5.70 -18.65
N PHE A 389 -15.83 6.57 -18.15
CA PHE A 389 -16.19 7.53 -17.11
C PHE A 389 -17.11 8.63 -17.66
N ASN A 390 -18.33 8.70 -17.12
CA ASN A 390 -19.36 9.61 -17.61
C ASN A 390 -20.07 10.44 -16.52
N ALA A 391 -19.91 10.11 -15.24
CA ALA A 391 -20.47 10.83 -14.11
C ALA A 391 -19.75 10.45 -12.79
N GLY A 392 -19.85 11.30 -11.79
CA GLY A 392 -19.39 11.02 -10.43
C GLY A 392 -17.88 11.18 -10.25
N LEU A 393 -17.26 10.25 -9.52
CA LEU A 393 -15.84 10.27 -9.16
C LEU A 393 -15.05 9.17 -9.86
N LEU A 394 -13.92 9.53 -10.47
CA LEU A 394 -12.85 8.61 -10.83
C LEU A 394 -11.59 8.97 -10.04
N PHE A 395 -11.18 8.11 -9.12
CA PHE A 395 -9.91 8.23 -8.42
C PHE A 395 -8.95 7.14 -8.92
N ALA A 396 -7.73 7.52 -9.27
CA ALA A 396 -6.66 6.58 -9.62
C ALA A 396 -5.36 6.93 -8.89
N TYR A 397 -4.78 5.92 -8.23
CA TYR A 397 -3.48 6.01 -7.56
C TYR A 397 -2.39 5.29 -8.35
N PHE A 398 -1.20 5.91 -8.42
CA PHE A 398 0.00 5.37 -9.06
C PHE A 398 1.17 5.43 -8.07
N SER A 399 1.77 4.27 -7.80
CA SER A 399 2.83 4.08 -6.79
C SER A 399 4.24 4.30 -7.31
N SER A 400 4.46 4.22 -8.62
CA SER A 400 5.82 4.07 -9.15
C SER A 400 6.70 5.32 -8.97
N THR A 401 6.12 6.52 -8.80
CA THR A 401 6.89 7.72 -8.42
C THR A 401 7.55 7.56 -7.07
N ASP A 402 6.83 7.07 -6.06
CA ASP A 402 7.36 6.81 -4.73
C ASP A 402 8.47 5.74 -4.76
N LEU A 403 8.15 4.56 -5.30
CA LEU A 403 9.05 3.41 -5.27
C LEU A 403 10.32 3.62 -6.09
N LEU A 404 10.24 4.28 -7.25
CA LEU A 404 11.43 4.57 -8.05
C LEU A 404 12.30 5.66 -7.42
N GLN A 405 11.72 6.65 -6.74
CA GLN A 405 12.50 7.64 -6.00
C GLN A 405 13.18 7.02 -4.79
N HIS A 406 12.50 6.14 -4.06
CA HIS A 406 13.12 5.33 -3.01
C HIS A 406 14.32 4.56 -3.55
N MET A 407 14.14 3.77 -4.60
CA MET A 407 15.20 2.88 -5.07
C MET A 407 16.33 3.62 -5.78
N PHE A 408 16.08 4.73 -6.49
CA PHE A 408 17.07 5.34 -7.39
C PHE A 408 17.61 6.70 -6.98
N TRP A 409 17.30 7.25 -5.80
CA TRP A 409 17.91 8.51 -5.36
C TRP A 409 19.45 8.46 -5.38
N ARG A 410 20.03 7.32 -5.00
CA ARG A 410 21.47 7.04 -5.07
C ARG A 410 22.09 7.20 -6.46
N SER A 411 21.29 7.18 -7.53
CA SER A 411 21.79 7.33 -8.90
C SER A 411 21.97 8.79 -9.32
N ILE A 412 21.39 9.73 -8.57
CA ILE A 412 21.38 11.17 -8.91
C ILE A 412 22.03 12.05 -7.84
N ASP A 413 22.35 11.51 -6.68
CA ASP A 413 22.87 12.27 -5.54
C ASP A 413 24.28 11.83 -5.16
N ALA A 414 25.27 12.67 -5.48
CA ALA A 414 26.68 12.42 -5.22
C ALA A 414 27.05 12.27 -3.74
N LYS A 415 26.15 12.64 -2.82
CA LYS A 415 26.36 12.46 -1.37
C LYS A 415 25.97 11.08 -0.88
N HIS A 416 25.24 10.30 -1.67
CA HIS A 416 24.80 8.97 -1.23
C HIS A 416 25.97 7.96 -1.24
N PRO A 417 26.13 7.09 -0.22
CA PRO A 417 27.25 6.14 -0.15
C PRO A 417 27.37 5.15 -1.33
N LEU A 418 26.26 4.90 -2.02
CA LEU A 418 26.18 4.05 -3.22
C LEU A 418 26.19 4.83 -4.54
N TYR A 419 26.59 6.10 -4.56
CA TYR A 419 26.68 6.86 -5.80
C TYR A 419 27.90 6.44 -6.64
N GLU A 420 27.66 5.99 -7.87
CA GLU A 420 28.70 5.46 -8.77
C GLU A 420 29.04 6.41 -9.95
N GLY A 421 28.85 7.73 -9.77
CA GLY A 421 29.29 8.73 -10.77
C GLY A 421 28.21 9.28 -11.69
N GLY A 422 26.94 8.93 -11.45
CA GLY A 422 25.77 9.49 -12.13
C GLY A 422 25.49 8.78 -13.46
N GLY A 423 24.32 8.15 -13.56
CA GLY A 423 23.90 7.38 -14.74
C GLY A 423 22.78 6.41 -14.40
N GLY A 424 21.84 6.22 -15.33
CA GLY A 424 20.86 5.12 -15.24
C GLY A 424 21.51 3.77 -15.55
N PRO A 425 20.78 2.65 -15.43
CA PRO A 425 21.28 1.32 -15.79
C PRO A 425 21.85 1.28 -17.22
N ALA A 426 22.86 0.43 -17.41
CA ALA A 426 23.78 0.43 -18.56
C ALA A 426 23.13 0.34 -19.95
N ASP A 427 21.96 -0.27 -20.08
CA ASP A 427 21.30 -0.45 -21.38
C ASP A 427 19.80 -0.08 -21.29
N GLY A 428 19.43 1.07 -21.87
CA GLY A 428 18.03 1.48 -22.08
C GLY A 428 17.59 2.81 -21.45
N PHE A 429 18.41 3.40 -20.59
CA PHE A 429 18.23 4.75 -20.03
C PHE A 429 19.24 5.76 -20.59
N ASN A 430 19.86 5.43 -21.72
CA ASN A 430 20.85 6.30 -22.36
C ASN A 430 20.23 7.69 -22.59
N GLU A 431 20.77 8.68 -21.88
CA GLU A 431 20.46 10.12 -21.84
C GLU A 431 19.46 10.62 -20.76
N GLU A 432 18.65 9.79 -20.09
CA GLU A 432 17.70 10.23 -19.04
C GLU A 432 17.82 9.48 -17.70
N ASN A 433 17.80 10.20 -16.57
CA ASN A 433 17.75 9.56 -15.25
C ASN A 433 16.36 8.95 -14.95
N VAL A 434 16.31 7.93 -14.07
CA VAL A 434 15.06 7.19 -13.72
C VAL A 434 13.94 8.12 -13.23
N PHE A 435 14.29 9.24 -12.59
CA PHE A 435 13.34 10.22 -12.07
C PHE A 435 12.61 10.91 -13.23
N ARG A 436 13.36 11.41 -14.21
CA ARG A 436 12.77 12.06 -15.40
C ARG A 436 11.85 11.09 -16.14
N PHE A 437 12.26 9.83 -16.29
CA PHE A 437 11.45 8.79 -16.90
C PHE A 437 10.09 8.61 -16.20
N VAL A 438 10.08 8.44 -14.87
CA VAL A 438 8.81 8.22 -14.14
C VAL A 438 7.93 9.47 -14.12
N TYR A 439 8.51 10.68 -14.01
CA TYR A 439 7.73 11.93 -14.05
C TYR A 439 7.12 12.15 -15.44
N LYS A 440 7.84 11.86 -16.53
CA LYS A 440 7.30 11.88 -17.89
C LYS A 440 6.17 10.86 -18.08
N HIS A 441 6.26 9.70 -17.45
CA HIS A 441 5.17 8.73 -17.45
C HIS A 441 3.90 9.29 -16.79
N MET A 442 4.03 9.95 -15.64
CA MET A 442 2.91 10.61 -14.97
C MET A 442 2.35 11.80 -15.78
N ASP A 443 3.22 12.56 -16.46
CA ASP A 443 2.79 13.64 -17.36
C ASP A 443 1.99 13.11 -18.55
N ALA A 444 2.36 11.95 -19.10
CA ALA A 444 1.60 11.28 -20.15
C ALA A 444 0.22 10.79 -19.66
N ILE A 445 0.13 10.27 -18.44
CA ILE A 445 -1.15 9.91 -17.79
C ILE A 445 -2.04 11.15 -17.64
N LEU A 446 -1.45 12.27 -17.18
CA LEU A 446 -2.15 13.54 -17.07
C LEU A 446 -2.63 14.04 -18.45
N GLY A 447 -1.78 13.99 -19.48
CA GLY A 447 -2.15 14.36 -20.85
C GLY A 447 -3.35 13.58 -21.37
N MET A 448 -3.32 12.24 -21.26
CA MET A 448 -4.45 11.38 -21.63
C MET A 448 -5.73 11.72 -20.85
N THR A 449 -5.58 12.11 -19.58
CA THR A 449 -6.70 12.53 -18.76
C THR A 449 -7.32 13.82 -19.31
N LEU A 450 -6.49 14.86 -19.51
CA LEU A 450 -6.91 16.16 -20.01
C LEU A 450 -7.63 16.07 -21.37
N GLU A 451 -7.18 15.20 -22.26
CA GLU A 451 -7.83 14.94 -23.56
C GLU A 451 -9.28 14.43 -23.43
N ARG A 452 -9.62 13.77 -22.32
CA ARG A 452 -10.93 13.16 -22.09
C ARG A 452 -11.88 14.04 -21.30
N LEU A 453 -11.38 15.06 -20.60
CA LEU A 453 -12.19 15.90 -19.71
C LEU A 453 -12.98 16.94 -20.52
N ASP A 454 -14.19 17.26 -20.05
CA ASP A 454 -14.91 18.45 -20.53
C ASP A 454 -14.64 19.66 -19.63
N PRO A 455 -14.97 20.89 -20.06
CA PRO A 455 -14.71 22.10 -19.28
C PRO A 455 -15.40 22.16 -17.90
N SER A 456 -16.42 21.33 -17.65
CA SER A 456 -17.16 21.28 -16.37
C SER A 456 -16.59 20.26 -15.37
N THR A 457 -15.67 19.41 -15.83
CA THR A 457 -15.03 18.36 -15.04
C THR A 457 -13.96 18.96 -14.14
N THR A 458 -14.02 18.65 -12.85
CA THR A 458 -12.98 19.05 -11.91
C THR A 458 -11.85 18.02 -11.95
N LEU A 459 -10.62 18.49 -12.14
CA LEU A 459 -9.42 17.67 -12.06
C LEU A 459 -8.61 18.07 -10.84
N ILE A 460 -8.22 17.09 -10.03
CA ILE A 460 -7.27 17.23 -8.94
C ILE A 460 -6.14 16.24 -9.20
N VAL A 461 -4.90 16.73 -9.15
CA VAL A 461 -3.70 15.90 -9.11
C VAL A 461 -3.03 16.16 -7.78
N LEU A 462 -2.67 15.12 -7.04
CA LEU A 462 -2.06 15.31 -5.74
C LEU A 462 -0.98 14.27 -5.44
N SER A 463 -0.06 14.65 -4.55
CA SER A 463 0.84 13.76 -3.84
C SER A 463 0.61 13.90 -2.36
N ASP A 464 0.68 12.79 -1.64
CA ASP A 464 0.54 12.70 -0.20
C ASP A 464 1.77 13.25 0.56
N HIS A 465 2.97 13.09 0.00
CA HIS A 465 4.22 13.66 0.50
C HIS A 465 5.23 13.94 -0.63
N GLY A 466 6.31 14.65 -0.29
CA GLY A 466 7.49 14.85 -1.14
C GLY A 466 8.62 13.88 -0.76
N PHE A 467 9.86 14.20 -1.16
CA PHE A 467 11.01 13.32 -0.92
C PHE A 467 12.27 14.05 -0.44
N ALA A 468 13.13 13.30 0.23
CA ALA A 468 14.47 13.71 0.55
C ALA A 468 15.47 12.55 0.46
N PRO A 469 16.78 12.84 0.42
CA PRO A 469 17.80 11.79 0.50
C PRO A 469 17.76 11.04 1.83
N PHE A 470 18.22 9.79 1.79
CA PHE A 470 18.48 8.97 2.96
C PHE A 470 19.91 8.43 2.95
N TYR A 471 20.81 9.12 3.64
CA TYR A 471 22.25 8.82 3.65
C TYR A 471 22.66 7.95 4.84
N LYS A 472 22.06 8.16 6.01
CA LYS A 472 22.42 7.48 7.26
C LYS A 472 21.20 7.13 8.08
N PHE A 473 21.20 5.96 8.71
CA PHE A 473 20.15 5.56 9.65
C PHE A 473 20.55 5.82 11.10
N PHE A 474 19.58 6.23 11.90
CA PHE A 474 19.72 6.44 13.34
C PHE A 474 18.98 5.35 14.11
N ASN A 475 19.70 4.63 14.97
CA ASN A 475 19.14 3.59 15.83
C ASN A 475 18.55 4.21 17.10
N LEU A 476 17.27 4.59 17.04
CA LEU A 476 16.58 5.26 18.14
C LEU A 476 16.51 4.38 19.40
N ASN A 477 16.32 3.06 19.26
CA ASN A 477 16.33 2.17 20.42
C ASN A 477 17.71 2.08 21.09
N THR A 478 18.79 2.07 20.30
CA THR A 478 20.17 2.14 20.81
C THR A 478 20.41 3.44 21.56
N TRP A 479 19.92 4.56 21.02
CA TRP A 479 19.96 5.85 21.70
C TRP A 479 19.22 5.83 23.05
N LEU A 480 18.04 5.19 23.10
CA LEU A 480 17.26 5.05 24.33
C LEU A 480 18.01 4.24 25.39
N VAL A 481 18.70 3.17 25.00
CA VAL A 481 19.57 2.40 25.92
C VAL A 481 20.73 3.26 26.42
N GLN A 482 21.45 3.93 25.52
CA GLN A 482 22.62 4.76 25.88
C GLN A 482 22.26 5.93 26.81
N ASN A 483 21.02 6.42 26.76
CA ASN A 483 20.52 7.49 27.61
C ASN A 483 19.74 7.00 28.85
N GLY A 484 19.68 5.68 29.08
CA GLY A 484 19.08 5.08 30.29
C GLY A 484 17.55 5.01 30.28
N TYR A 485 16.91 5.12 29.12
CA TYR A 485 15.46 5.00 28.95
C TYR A 485 15.00 3.57 28.63
N MET A 486 15.87 2.74 28.06
CA MET A 486 15.63 1.32 27.79
C MET A 486 16.73 0.48 28.43
N LYS A 487 16.39 -0.73 28.87
CA LYS A 487 17.34 -1.67 29.51
C LYS A 487 17.29 -3.04 28.87
N PHE A 488 18.41 -3.74 28.97
CA PHE A 488 18.53 -5.13 28.55
C PHE A 488 18.21 -6.09 29.71
N LEU A 489 17.57 -7.23 29.38
CA LEU A 489 17.45 -8.37 30.29
C LEU A 489 18.83 -8.98 30.58
N ASP A 490 19.62 -9.20 29.52
CA ASP A 490 21.03 -9.56 29.61
C ASP A 490 21.90 -8.42 29.05
N PRO A 491 22.42 -7.54 29.92
CA PRO A 491 23.32 -6.45 29.52
C PRO A 491 24.63 -6.92 28.88
N SER A 492 25.04 -8.18 29.07
CA SER A 492 26.30 -8.70 28.52
C SER A 492 26.26 -8.88 27.00
N ARG A 493 25.06 -9.08 26.43
CA ARG A 493 24.85 -9.13 24.98
C ARG A 493 25.04 -7.76 24.32
N GLY A 494 24.61 -6.70 25.01
CA GLY A 494 24.70 -5.31 24.53
C GLY A 494 23.85 -5.00 23.29
N GLU A 495 22.94 -5.90 22.90
CA GLU A 495 22.05 -5.78 21.76
C GLU A 495 20.75 -6.57 21.98
N SER A 496 19.73 -6.32 21.17
CA SER A 496 18.46 -7.07 21.12
C SER A 496 18.09 -7.36 19.68
N ASP A 497 17.67 -8.59 19.41
CA ASP A 497 17.08 -9.00 18.13
C ASP A 497 15.63 -8.50 17.99
N GLU A 498 14.95 -8.92 16.92
CA GLU A 498 13.60 -8.49 16.54
C GLU A 498 12.61 -8.67 17.68
N PHE A 499 11.61 -7.79 17.71
CA PHE A 499 10.51 -7.87 18.67
C PHE A 499 10.98 -7.80 20.13
N PHE A 500 12.03 -7.01 20.38
CA PHE A 500 12.51 -6.68 21.72
C PHE A 500 12.99 -7.89 22.53
N GLU A 501 13.53 -8.92 21.86
CA GLU A 501 13.89 -10.22 22.46
C GLU A 501 14.77 -10.13 23.73
N ASN A 502 15.63 -9.12 23.85
CA ASN A 502 16.51 -8.91 25.01
C ASN A 502 16.16 -7.65 25.84
N VAL A 503 14.93 -7.13 25.78
CA VAL A 503 14.54 -5.90 26.51
C VAL A 503 13.92 -6.23 27.88
N ASP A 504 14.42 -5.56 28.93
CA ASP A 504 13.87 -5.60 30.28
C ASP A 504 12.76 -4.56 30.42
N TRP A 505 11.50 -5.00 30.35
CA TRP A 505 10.35 -4.10 30.39
C TRP A 505 10.15 -3.44 31.76
N GLN A 506 10.45 -4.11 32.87
CA GLN A 506 10.36 -3.53 34.21
C GLN A 506 11.44 -2.48 34.47
N GLY A 507 12.52 -2.52 33.69
CA GLY A 507 13.58 -1.53 33.68
C GLY A 507 13.43 -0.41 32.65
N THR A 508 12.52 -0.55 31.68
CA THR A 508 12.41 0.27 30.47
C THR A 508 11.28 1.30 30.58
N LYS A 509 11.61 2.57 30.36
CA LYS A 509 10.67 3.71 30.40
C LYS A 509 10.15 4.12 29.04
N ALA A 510 10.92 3.91 27.97
CA ALA A 510 10.54 4.29 26.62
C ALA A 510 11.14 3.34 25.58
N TYR A 511 10.45 3.17 24.46
CA TYR A 511 10.85 2.31 23.36
C TYR A 511 10.32 2.86 22.03
N ALA A 512 11.05 2.58 20.94
CA ALA A 512 10.64 2.92 19.59
C ALA A 512 10.24 1.66 18.81
N LEU A 513 9.20 1.82 17.99
CA LEU A 513 8.72 0.81 17.05
C LEU A 513 8.13 1.52 15.84
N GLY A 514 8.38 1.02 14.64
CA GLY A 514 8.07 1.73 13.39
C GLY A 514 9.14 2.75 13.05
N LEU A 515 8.90 3.51 11.99
CA LEU A 515 9.90 4.43 11.44
C LEU A 515 9.97 5.77 12.17
N ASN A 516 8.89 6.20 12.84
CA ASN A 516 8.87 7.51 13.54
C ASN A 516 8.31 7.44 14.97
N SER A 517 7.68 6.34 15.38
CA SER A 517 6.92 6.30 16.63
C SER A 517 7.78 5.94 17.85
N LEU A 518 7.61 6.71 18.93
CA LEU A 518 8.20 6.47 20.25
C LEU A 518 7.10 6.42 21.31
N TYR A 519 7.13 5.36 22.11
CA TYR A 519 6.16 5.06 23.16
C TYR A 519 6.84 5.10 24.53
N LEU A 520 6.13 5.60 25.52
CA LEU A 520 6.48 5.42 26.93
C LEU A 520 5.89 4.10 27.44
N ASN A 521 6.58 3.42 28.34
CA ASN A 521 6.09 2.20 28.97
C ASN A 521 5.16 2.57 30.13
N LEU A 522 3.92 2.94 29.83
CA LEU A 522 2.97 3.56 30.77
C LEU A 522 2.21 2.51 31.58
N VAL A 523 2.09 2.77 32.89
CA VAL A 523 1.33 1.91 33.81
C VAL A 523 -0.12 1.77 33.34
N GLY A 524 -0.56 0.52 33.12
CA GLY A 524 -1.94 0.19 32.75
C GLY A 524 -2.25 0.31 31.26
N ARG A 525 -1.33 0.84 30.43
CA ARG A 525 -1.42 0.74 28.96
C ARG A 525 -0.59 -0.43 28.49
N GLU A 526 0.68 -0.44 28.84
CA GLU A 526 1.62 -1.53 28.61
C GLU A 526 1.52 -2.60 29.71
N SER A 527 1.72 -3.88 29.35
CA SER A 527 1.58 -5.01 30.29
C SER A 527 2.58 -4.95 31.46
N GLU A 528 3.79 -4.45 31.22
CA GLU A 528 4.83 -4.23 32.23
C GLU A 528 5.16 -2.74 32.36
N GLY A 529 4.16 -1.87 32.24
CA GLY A 529 4.29 -0.41 32.35
C GLY A 529 4.89 0.05 33.68
N VAL A 530 5.84 0.99 33.62
CA VAL A 530 6.59 1.52 34.79
C VAL A 530 6.56 3.03 34.93
N VAL A 531 6.08 3.76 33.91
CA VAL A 531 5.97 5.21 33.93
C VAL A 531 4.54 5.60 34.33
N ALA A 532 4.38 6.40 35.39
CA ALA A 532 3.07 6.86 35.79
C ALA A 532 2.52 7.96 34.87
N TRP A 533 1.19 8.04 34.79
CA TRP A 533 0.48 9.10 34.08
C TRP A 533 0.67 10.48 34.73
N GLY A 534 0.32 11.54 34.00
CA GLY A 534 0.35 12.91 34.49
C GLY A 534 1.79 13.45 34.60
N PRO A 535 2.19 14.09 35.72
CA PRO A 535 3.45 14.83 35.78
C PRO A 535 4.72 14.03 35.46
N GLU A 536 4.75 12.73 35.75
CA GLU A 536 5.91 11.88 35.41
C GLU A 536 6.04 11.68 33.90
N LYS A 537 4.93 11.31 33.23
CA LYS A 537 4.82 11.24 31.77
C LYS A 537 5.26 12.56 31.12
N ASP A 538 4.70 13.68 31.56
CA ASP A 538 4.94 14.99 30.94
C ASP A 538 6.41 15.42 31.08
N LYS A 539 7.00 15.16 32.26
CA LYS A 539 8.43 15.40 32.49
C LYS A 539 9.30 14.54 31.58
N LEU A 540 8.98 13.25 31.44
CA LEU A 540 9.75 12.32 30.63
C LEU A 540 9.66 12.67 29.13
N ILE A 541 8.46 13.01 28.64
CA ILE A 541 8.23 13.51 27.28
C ILE A 541 9.11 14.74 27.01
N LYS A 542 9.09 15.72 27.92
CA LYS A 542 9.89 16.95 27.77
C LYS A 542 11.39 16.65 27.76
N GLU A 543 11.86 15.79 28.67
CA GLU A 543 13.27 15.41 28.77
C GLU A 543 13.76 14.69 27.50
N ILE A 544 13.05 13.64 27.07
CA ILE A 544 13.39 12.88 25.86
C ILE A 544 13.37 13.79 24.63
N SER A 545 12.34 14.63 24.49
CA SER A 545 12.23 15.56 23.36
C SER A 545 13.42 16.51 23.28
N GLN A 546 13.82 17.09 24.41
CA GLN A 546 14.96 18.01 24.46
C GLN A 546 16.27 17.29 24.08
N LYS A 547 16.54 16.13 24.68
CA LYS A 547 17.78 15.40 24.39
C LYS A 547 17.85 14.90 22.95
N LEU A 548 16.72 14.49 22.36
CA LEU A 548 16.66 14.09 20.95
C LEU A 548 17.01 15.25 20.00
N LEU A 549 16.52 16.46 20.28
CA LEU A 549 16.83 17.65 19.48
C LEU A 549 18.30 18.11 19.60
N GLU A 550 19.00 17.66 20.63
CA GLU A 550 20.44 17.94 20.83
C GLU A 550 21.35 16.94 20.09
N VAL A 551 20.79 15.85 19.54
CA VAL A 551 21.56 14.82 18.85
C VAL A 551 22.12 15.34 17.52
N LYS A 552 23.43 15.18 17.36
CA LYS A 552 24.17 15.56 16.15
C LYS A 552 24.94 14.38 15.57
N ASP A 553 25.07 14.37 14.26
CA ASP A 553 25.98 13.47 13.56
C ASP A 553 27.43 13.85 13.94
N PRO A 554 28.21 12.93 14.52
CA PRO A 554 29.56 13.21 14.99
C PRO A 554 30.53 13.55 13.85
N GLU A 555 30.27 13.11 12.62
CA GLU A 555 31.13 13.37 11.46
C GLU A 555 30.85 14.75 10.85
N THR A 556 29.58 15.12 10.73
CA THR A 556 29.17 16.34 10.02
C THR A 556 28.83 17.51 10.94
N GLY A 557 28.52 17.24 12.21
CA GLY A 557 28.02 18.21 13.19
C GLY A 557 26.55 18.62 12.96
N ASN A 558 25.87 18.08 11.94
CA ASN A 558 24.49 18.39 11.62
C ASN A 558 23.52 17.76 12.62
N PRO A 559 22.36 18.39 12.90
CA PRO A 559 21.31 17.75 13.69
C PRO A 559 20.76 16.51 12.97
N ILE A 560 20.52 15.43 13.71
CA ILE A 560 19.89 14.21 13.18
C ILE A 560 18.37 14.30 13.26
N ILE A 561 17.87 14.92 14.35
CA ILE A 561 16.45 15.11 14.61
C ILE A 561 16.09 16.57 14.35
N LYS A 562 15.21 16.82 13.38
CA LYS A 562 14.72 18.16 13.06
C LYS A 562 13.66 18.61 14.05
N ARG A 563 12.75 17.69 14.40
CA ARG A 563 11.57 17.98 15.23
C ARG A 563 11.16 16.76 16.03
N VAL A 564 10.64 16.98 17.23
CA VAL A 564 9.95 15.96 18.03
C VAL A 564 8.53 16.44 18.26
N TYR A 565 7.57 15.71 17.70
CA TYR A 565 6.16 16.04 17.79
C TYR A 565 5.54 15.29 18.97
N ARG A 566 4.80 16.00 19.83
CA ARG A 566 3.98 15.34 20.86
C ARG A 566 2.62 15.03 20.26
N ALA A 567 2.18 13.78 20.39
CA ALA A 567 0.92 13.36 19.78
C ALA A 567 -0.28 14.19 20.27
N GLU A 568 -0.30 14.62 21.53
CA GLU A 568 -1.34 15.48 22.09
C GLU A 568 -1.36 16.91 21.53
N GLU A 569 -0.26 17.36 20.91
CA GLU A 569 -0.15 18.70 20.31
C GLU A 569 -0.50 18.68 18.82
N VAL A 570 -0.25 17.55 18.12
CA VAL A 570 -0.46 17.44 16.66
C VAL A 570 -1.73 16.70 16.27
N TYR A 571 -2.30 15.90 17.15
CA TYR A 571 -3.49 15.10 16.87
C TYR A 571 -4.67 15.47 17.77
N SER A 572 -5.86 15.28 17.23
CA SER A 572 -7.12 15.33 17.98
C SER A 572 -7.71 13.92 18.05
N GLY A 573 -8.49 13.62 19.09
CA GLY A 573 -9.22 12.34 19.20
C GLY A 573 -8.37 11.11 19.58
N ASN A 574 -7.16 11.32 20.09
CA ASN A 574 -6.21 10.26 20.45
C ASN A 574 -6.82 9.10 21.24
N ASP A 575 -6.59 7.87 20.77
CA ASP A 575 -6.84 6.66 21.54
C ASP A 575 -5.62 6.37 22.43
N VAL A 576 -5.85 6.45 23.74
CA VAL A 576 -4.83 6.25 24.78
C VAL A 576 -4.08 4.92 24.61
N ARG A 577 -4.69 3.89 24.02
CA ARG A 577 -4.08 2.55 23.86
C ARG A 577 -3.07 2.46 22.72
N THR A 578 -3.35 3.14 21.62
CA THR A 578 -2.66 2.94 20.32
C THR A 578 -1.78 4.13 19.94
N THR A 579 -2.12 5.34 20.38
CA THR A 579 -1.39 6.56 20.00
C THR A 579 0.05 6.54 20.53
N PRO A 580 1.08 6.79 19.70
CA PRO A 580 2.43 7.06 20.15
C PRO A 580 2.48 8.26 21.10
N ASP A 581 3.44 8.32 22.02
CA ASP A 581 3.59 9.51 22.87
C ASP A 581 4.36 10.61 22.14
N LEU A 582 5.35 10.21 21.35
CA LEU A 582 6.18 11.09 20.52
C LEU A 582 6.27 10.54 19.09
N ILE A 583 6.34 11.47 18.14
CA ILE A 583 6.68 11.20 16.74
C ILE A 583 7.99 11.92 16.43
N VAL A 584 9.01 11.16 16.05
CA VAL A 584 10.35 11.66 15.78
C VAL A 584 10.45 12.08 14.31
N GLY A 585 10.59 13.38 14.07
CA GLY A 585 10.85 13.96 12.76
C GLY A 585 12.35 14.11 12.52
N TYR A 586 12.94 13.20 11.75
CA TYR A 586 14.34 13.26 11.33
C TYR A 586 14.62 14.49 10.45
N ASP A 587 15.89 14.90 10.34
CA ASP A 587 16.32 15.91 9.37
C ASP A 587 16.66 15.27 8.01
N ARG A 588 16.78 16.09 6.95
CA ARG A 588 17.09 15.62 5.59
C ARG A 588 18.39 14.81 5.58
N GLY A 589 18.36 13.62 4.99
CA GLY A 589 19.51 12.71 4.97
C GLY A 589 19.47 11.62 6.06
N TYR A 590 18.59 11.74 7.05
CA TYR A 590 18.47 10.81 8.17
C TYR A 590 17.08 10.16 8.26
N ARG A 591 17.04 8.95 8.81
CA ARG A 591 15.82 8.18 9.10
C ARG A 591 16.09 7.17 10.21
N ALA A 592 15.06 6.59 10.83
CA ALA A 592 15.21 5.36 11.62
C ALA A 592 15.80 4.22 10.78
N SER A 593 16.54 3.32 11.44
CA SER A 593 16.99 2.07 10.81
C SER A 593 15.82 1.08 10.65
N TRP A 594 15.94 0.15 9.69
CA TRP A 594 15.01 -0.98 9.58
C TRP A 594 15.00 -1.85 10.84
N GLU A 595 16.14 -1.93 11.52
CA GLU A 595 16.30 -2.70 12.74
C GLU A 595 15.49 -2.10 13.90
N THR A 596 15.65 -0.80 14.14
CA THR A 596 14.85 -0.07 15.14
C THR A 596 13.37 -0.16 14.82
N ALA A 597 13.00 -0.09 13.54
CA ALA A 597 11.60 -0.20 13.14
C ALA A 597 10.96 -1.52 13.58
N LEU A 598 11.72 -2.62 13.66
CA LEU A 598 11.25 -3.93 14.13
C LEU A 598 11.53 -4.20 15.62
N GLY A 599 11.89 -3.18 16.38
CA GLY A 599 12.16 -3.28 17.82
C GLY A 599 13.54 -3.84 18.17
N LYS A 600 14.46 -3.97 17.20
CA LYS A 600 15.85 -4.33 17.51
C LYS A 600 16.57 -3.20 18.24
N VAL A 601 17.65 -3.57 18.91
CA VAL A 601 18.63 -2.67 19.53
C VAL A 601 20.02 -3.08 19.04
N PRO A 602 20.49 -2.63 17.87
CA PRO A 602 21.85 -2.92 17.43
C PRO A 602 22.89 -2.12 18.22
N LYS A 603 24.16 -2.50 18.14
CA LYS A 603 25.26 -1.81 18.86
C LYS A 603 25.57 -0.42 18.31
N GLU A 604 25.44 -0.25 17.00
CA GLU A 604 25.72 1.00 16.30
C GLU A 604 24.61 2.02 16.55
N LEU A 605 24.94 3.28 16.85
CA LEU A 605 23.96 4.36 17.01
C LEU A 605 23.54 4.99 15.67
N LEU A 606 24.52 5.19 14.78
CA LEU A 606 24.36 5.85 13.50
C LEU A 606 25.19 5.07 12.48
N GLY A 607 24.57 4.64 11.38
CA GLY A 607 25.26 3.91 10.32
C GLY A 607 24.93 4.42 8.93
N GLU A 608 25.81 4.16 7.97
CA GLU A 608 25.62 4.54 6.57
C GLU A 608 24.56 3.67 5.88
N ASN A 609 23.72 4.31 5.07
CA ASN A 609 22.80 3.60 4.23
C ASN A 609 23.53 2.98 3.02
N ARG A 610 23.78 1.68 3.11
CA ARG A 610 24.36 0.86 2.03
C ARG A 610 23.34 -0.04 1.34
N LYS A 611 22.04 0.25 1.50
CA LYS A 611 20.96 -0.39 0.72
C LYS A 611 20.57 0.49 -0.47
N LYS A 612 19.90 -0.10 -1.46
CA LYS A 612 19.47 0.63 -2.67
C LYS A 612 18.30 1.58 -2.38
N TRP A 613 17.49 1.29 -1.37
CA TRP A 613 16.51 2.24 -0.81
C TRP A 613 17.22 3.48 -0.26
N SER A 614 17.22 4.58 -1.01
CA SER A 614 18.14 5.71 -0.91
C SER A 614 17.46 7.09 -0.93
N GLY A 615 16.24 7.19 -1.45
CA GLY A 615 15.32 8.29 -1.18
C GLY A 615 14.38 7.89 -0.06
N ASP A 616 13.87 8.83 0.73
CA ASP A 616 12.87 8.54 1.76
C ASP A 616 12.01 9.79 2.04
N HIS A 617 10.98 9.60 2.85
CA HIS A 617 10.04 10.64 3.28
C HIS A 617 9.77 10.58 4.79
N CYS A 618 10.21 9.55 5.53
CA CYS A 618 9.96 9.35 6.96
C CYS A 618 10.77 10.29 7.88
N MET A 619 10.67 11.59 7.64
CA MET A 619 11.36 12.68 8.34
C MET A 619 10.36 13.70 8.88
N ALA A 620 10.82 14.86 9.31
CA ALA A 620 9.91 15.92 9.75
C ALA A 620 9.01 16.38 8.58
N ALA A 621 7.70 16.43 8.80
CA ALA A 621 6.68 16.62 7.75
C ALA A 621 6.89 17.88 6.90
N GLU A 622 7.42 18.95 7.49
CA GLU A 622 7.71 20.21 6.80
C GLU A 622 8.84 20.10 5.76
N LEU A 623 9.65 19.05 5.81
CA LEU A 623 10.77 18.84 4.89
C LEU A 623 10.35 18.13 3.59
N VAL A 624 9.18 17.49 3.59
CA VAL A 624 8.68 16.65 2.50
C VAL A 624 7.19 16.91 2.24
N PRO A 625 6.77 18.16 1.99
CA PRO A 625 5.39 18.44 1.66
C PRO A 625 4.98 17.70 0.38
N GLY A 626 3.73 17.25 0.33
CA GLY A 626 3.12 16.79 -0.91
C GLY A 626 2.82 17.95 -1.85
N LEU A 627 1.92 17.71 -2.80
CA LEU A 627 1.47 18.73 -3.74
C LEU A 627 0.00 18.58 -4.08
N VAL A 628 -0.59 19.69 -4.53
CA VAL A 628 -1.89 19.69 -5.18
C VAL A 628 -1.83 20.56 -6.43
N LEU A 629 -2.31 20.01 -7.54
CA LEU A 629 -2.65 20.74 -8.75
C LEU A 629 -4.14 20.57 -9.04
N SER A 630 -4.75 21.60 -9.61
CA SER A 630 -6.11 21.52 -10.10
C SER A 630 -6.32 22.43 -11.30
N ASN A 631 -7.29 22.10 -12.14
CA ASN A 631 -7.78 23.01 -13.19
C ASN A 631 -8.64 24.16 -12.62
N LYS A 632 -8.94 24.14 -11.32
CA LYS A 632 -9.56 25.23 -10.57
C LYS A 632 -8.51 26.04 -9.81
N LYS A 633 -8.86 27.29 -9.48
CA LYS A 633 -8.06 28.12 -8.57
C LYS A 633 -8.28 27.65 -7.13
N ILE A 634 -7.19 27.49 -6.40
CA ILE A 634 -7.20 27.18 -4.97
C ILE A 634 -7.22 28.50 -4.19
N THR A 635 -8.21 28.66 -3.32
CA THR A 635 -8.37 29.87 -2.48
C THR A 635 -7.78 29.70 -1.09
N SER A 636 -7.55 28.46 -0.63
CA SER A 636 -6.83 28.19 0.61
C SER A 636 -5.37 28.62 0.53
N ALA A 637 -4.90 29.38 1.53
CA ALA A 637 -3.50 29.82 1.61
C ALA A 637 -2.54 28.70 1.99
N HIS A 638 -3.01 27.72 2.77
CA HIS A 638 -2.22 26.62 3.33
C HIS A 638 -3.01 25.31 3.21
N PRO A 639 -3.21 24.79 1.99
CA PRO A 639 -3.94 23.54 1.81
C PRO A 639 -3.17 22.39 2.46
N ALA A 640 -3.91 21.47 3.09
CA ALA A 640 -3.38 20.27 3.71
C ALA A 640 -4.08 19.02 3.17
N LEU A 641 -3.45 17.85 3.31
CA LEU A 641 -4.00 16.59 2.79
C LEU A 641 -5.38 16.25 3.39
N ILE A 642 -5.60 16.64 4.65
CA ILE A 642 -6.87 16.49 5.37
C ILE A 642 -8.04 17.24 4.69
N ASP A 643 -7.73 18.27 3.91
CA ASP A 643 -8.72 19.10 3.22
C ASP A 643 -9.26 18.45 1.94
N MET A 644 -8.65 17.38 1.45
CA MET A 644 -8.96 16.83 0.12
C MET A 644 -10.29 16.08 0.08
N ALA A 645 -10.59 15.22 1.06
CA ALA A 645 -11.90 14.57 1.18
C ALA A 645 -13.07 15.58 1.21
N PRO A 646 -13.09 16.59 2.12
CA PRO A 646 -14.16 17.57 2.13
C PRO A 646 -14.19 18.43 0.87
N THR A 647 -13.04 18.72 0.24
CA THR A 647 -13.01 19.39 -1.07
C THR A 647 -13.74 18.59 -2.14
N ILE A 648 -13.49 17.28 -2.22
CA ILE A 648 -14.13 16.40 -3.20
C ILE A 648 -15.64 16.28 -2.92
N LEU A 649 -16.05 16.14 -1.66
CA LEU A 649 -17.48 16.12 -1.30
C LEU A 649 -18.19 17.42 -1.71
N LYS A 650 -17.54 18.57 -1.50
CA LYS A 650 -18.11 19.88 -1.82
C LYS A 650 -18.39 20.05 -3.31
N GLU A 651 -17.59 19.43 -4.20
CA GLU A 651 -17.85 19.43 -5.65
C GLU A 651 -19.19 18.77 -6.01
N PHE A 652 -19.69 17.88 -5.17
CA PHE A 652 -20.99 17.22 -5.30
C PHE A 652 -22.09 17.88 -4.45
N GLY A 653 -21.80 19.02 -3.81
CA GLY A 653 -22.74 19.70 -2.91
C GLY A 653 -22.94 19.00 -1.57
N LEU A 654 -22.01 18.12 -1.19
CA LEU A 654 -22.07 17.36 0.06
C LEU A 654 -21.08 17.91 1.08
N GLU A 655 -21.41 17.70 2.36
CA GLU A 655 -20.58 18.04 3.51
C GLU A 655 -20.69 16.92 4.54
N ASP A 656 -19.65 16.73 5.35
CA ASP A 656 -19.63 15.78 6.45
C ASP A 656 -19.07 16.47 7.69
N THR A 657 -19.80 16.41 8.79
CA THR A 657 -19.46 17.12 10.04
C THR A 657 -18.41 16.41 10.88
N GLU A 658 -18.07 15.16 10.58
CA GLU A 658 -17.01 14.43 11.27
C GLU A 658 -15.63 14.80 10.71
N MET A 659 -15.55 15.16 9.42
CA MET A 659 -14.32 15.61 8.75
C MET A 659 -13.80 16.93 9.35
N GLU A 660 -12.48 17.02 9.50
CA GLU A 660 -11.80 18.16 10.13
C GLU A 660 -11.22 19.15 9.11
N GLY A 661 -10.93 18.67 7.90
CA GLY A 661 -10.45 19.50 6.80
C GLY A 661 -11.51 20.44 6.24
N LYS A 662 -11.07 21.40 5.42
CA LYS A 662 -11.93 22.42 4.81
C LYS A 662 -11.76 22.44 3.29
N PRO A 663 -12.84 22.58 2.51
CA PRO A 663 -12.72 22.70 1.06
C PRO A 663 -11.75 23.80 0.61
N ILE A 664 -10.92 23.52 -0.42
CA ILE A 664 -9.83 24.42 -0.84
C ILE A 664 -10.12 25.29 -2.07
N PHE A 665 -11.25 25.07 -2.76
CA PHE A 665 -11.66 25.87 -3.92
C PHE A 665 -12.42 27.13 -3.51
#